data_AF-A0A553FSD8-F1
#
_entry.id   AF-A0A553FSD8-F1
#
_cell.length_a   1.000
_cell.length_b   1.000
_cell.length_c   1.000
_cell.angle_alpha   90.00
_cell.angle_beta   90.00
_cell.angle_gamma   90.00
#
_symmetry.space_group_name_H-M   'P 1'
#
loop_
_entity.id
_entity.type
_entity.pdbx_description
1 polymer ?
#
loop_
_entity_poly.entity_id
_entity_poly.type
_entity_poly.pdbx_seq_one_letter_code
_entity_poly.pdbx_strand_id
1 'polypeptide(L)'
;MLNQHNMKTNKKRSIAVLFVIVLWLQSIPLVAQVTAKKADAFVGSIGINIKLDRDRYKRDNGFNTKVKPALQDLGIRHVRSSHFAHSTYGPQNRQLWENYGTRALFVTGSYEGGQTPQDVRRHSKAAADYIYAVEGQNEPDIFLVEGFGWPYQQYTDRNGNNHLNTSTDYRASRAWHQDMIHYLKSDPATKDLPVATTPMAFGNNVSKIVPIAHDLESFHHYTHRSTITTNLNNTINQTHGYAQGGTPKPLLLSEFGWKTSGSNSVTERTQAKNILTGFCEYFNRGIKVSYIHELIENSWGLLRTGGVRKPAFNGLKNLISLLGEAKFDKVNKKWNYPDFTTKSLDFEVLNAKGSTHKLLLQKSNGSYFLLLWQNVDRSNDDGTDKTIGNDAVTVKVNGNLASATQFRYDADFNFVENELAINNGAINVNVPDNVVVIRLTVPISQGYRKIENKSNKKVIKIDVNGSNGSAVLQYDWKGWDSQKWAFIHLGGSYYKIQNKQNNRVLQANDSNVDGAPITQRTWNNWNPQKWKLIFVGDGYYRIENKANGKCIQANLSGGNNATIAQRSWNNWNSQKWKLTSLSSDNARKSAEQALNTTVEPLENEALDKWQIYPNPASASLWINYSSDMEGVIKIRVSDLSGKDQSQISDKLVQGMNEFEVNTNTLTIGSYLVTVETSQGVHTKKFIISK
;
A
#
# COMPACT_ATOMS: atom_id res chain seq x y z
N MET A 1 -46.41 36.41 81.81
CA MET A 1 -45.48 35.75 82.74
C MET A 1 -44.49 34.95 81.92
N LEU A 2 -43.19 35.20 82.13
CA LEU A 2 -41.98 34.34 82.02
C LEU A 2 -42.00 33.16 81.00
N ASN A 3 -40.93 32.81 80.29
CA ASN A 3 -39.58 33.31 80.04
C ASN A 3 -38.97 32.34 78.99
N GLN A 4 -38.05 32.84 78.16
CA GLN A 4 -36.77 32.23 77.71
C GLN A 4 -36.73 30.74 77.27
N HIS A 5 -36.09 30.29 76.20
CA HIS A 5 -34.90 30.65 75.39
C HIS A 5 -34.76 29.45 74.40
N ASN A 6 -34.10 29.43 73.24
CA ASN A 6 -33.30 30.35 72.46
C ASN A 6 -33.03 29.65 71.10
N MET A 7 -33.04 30.41 70.00
CA MET A 7 -32.12 30.34 68.83
C MET A 7 -31.90 28.98 68.09
N LYS A 8 -31.84 28.88 66.76
CA LYS A 8 -31.53 29.86 65.71
C LYS A 8 -31.78 29.23 64.31
N THR A 9 -32.54 29.96 63.50
CA THR A 9 -32.38 30.21 62.04
C THR A 9 -32.17 29.05 61.05
N ASN A 10 -33.24 28.76 60.27
CA ASN A 10 -33.16 28.13 58.95
C ASN A 10 -33.43 29.19 57.86
N LYS A 11 -32.48 29.39 56.93
CA LYS A 11 -32.55 30.37 55.82
C LYS A 11 -33.37 29.82 54.64
N LYS A 12 -34.24 30.70 54.11
CA LYS A 12 -35.12 30.51 52.95
C LYS A 12 -34.34 30.16 51.66
N ARG A 13 -34.86 29.20 50.89
CA ARG A 13 -34.45 28.89 49.51
C ARG A 13 -35.20 29.79 48.51
N SER A 14 -34.46 30.46 47.63
CA SER A 14 -35.00 31.13 46.44
C SER A 14 -34.79 30.25 45.22
N ILE A 15 -35.85 30.06 44.43
CA ILE A 15 -35.88 29.26 43.20
C ILE A 15 -35.44 30.14 42.03
N ALA A 16 -34.40 29.74 41.31
CA ALA A 16 -33.99 30.34 40.03
C ALA A 16 -34.43 29.41 38.89
N VAL A 17 -35.26 29.94 37.99
CA VAL A 17 -35.72 29.26 36.76
C VAL A 17 -34.63 29.41 35.70
N LEU A 18 -34.06 28.28 35.26
CA LEU A 18 -33.03 28.23 34.22
C LEU A 18 -33.71 27.97 32.86
N PHE A 19 -33.61 28.91 31.92
CA PHE A 19 -33.97 28.69 30.52
C PHE A 19 -32.94 27.77 29.87
N VAL A 20 -33.37 26.56 29.47
CA VAL A 20 -32.54 25.64 28.68
C VAL A 20 -32.72 25.98 27.19
N ILE A 21 -31.71 26.60 26.60
CA ILE A 21 -31.59 26.72 25.14
C ILE A 21 -31.11 25.36 24.63
N VAL A 22 -32.00 24.59 24.02
CA VAL A 22 -31.65 23.34 23.32
C VAL A 22 -31.06 23.70 21.96
N LEU A 23 -29.73 23.80 21.89
CA LEU A 23 -28.99 23.80 20.64
C LEU A 23 -29.03 22.39 20.05
N TRP A 24 -29.75 22.21 18.95
CA TRP A 24 -29.64 21.03 18.12
C TRP A 24 -28.24 20.99 17.49
N LEU A 25 -27.32 20.28 18.15
CA LEU A 25 -26.07 19.85 17.53
C LEU A 25 -26.43 18.77 16.50
N GLN A 26 -26.59 19.19 15.23
CA GLN A 26 -26.50 18.24 14.13
C GLN A 26 -25.14 17.56 14.25
N SER A 27 -25.16 16.25 14.50
CA SER A 27 -23.98 15.40 14.45
C SER A 27 -23.41 15.49 13.03
N ILE A 28 -22.36 16.30 12.84
CA ILE A 28 -21.56 16.27 11.63
C ILE A 28 -20.98 14.85 11.58
N PRO A 29 -21.28 14.03 10.54
CA PRO A 29 -20.67 12.72 10.44
C PRO A 29 -19.15 12.89 10.44
N LEU A 30 -18.47 12.18 11.34
CA LEU A 30 -17.01 12.14 11.38
C LEU A 30 -16.56 11.46 10.08
N VAL A 31 -16.10 12.26 9.12
CA VAL A 31 -15.63 11.76 7.83
C VAL A 31 -14.40 10.89 8.06
N ALA A 32 -14.42 9.67 7.51
CA ALA A 32 -13.36 8.70 7.74
C ALA A 32 -12.08 9.08 6.97
N GLN A 33 -11.02 9.46 7.69
CA GLN A 33 -9.69 9.58 7.11
C GLN A 33 -9.24 8.23 6.55
N VAL A 34 -8.94 8.17 5.25
CA VAL A 34 -8.47 6.94 4.61
C VAL A 34 -6.95 6.95 4.55
N THR A 35 -6.30 6.00 5.22
CA THR A 35 -4.85 5.80 5.08
C THR A 35 -4.51 5.27 3.70
N ALA A 36 -3.70 6.01 2.95
CA ALA A 36 -3.27 5.59 1.63
C ALA A 36 -2.32 4.37 1.71
N LYS A 37 -2.39 3.48 0.71
CA LYS A 37 -1.38 2.43 0.49
C LYS A 37 -0.25 2.97 -0.38
N LYS A 38 0.95 2.37 -0.33
CA LYS A 38 2.05 2.80 -1.22
C LYS A 38 1.68 2.49 -2.67
N ALA A 39 1.80 3.45 -3.57
CA ALA A 39 1.53 3.25 -4.99
C ALA A 39 2.45 2.17 -5.59
N ASP A 40 3.71 2.14 -5.15
CA ASP A 40 4.66 1.11 -5.58
C ASP A 40 4.32 -0.31 -5.05
N ALA A 41 3.63 -0.40 -3.91
CA ALA A 41 3.15 -1.70 -3.41
C ALA A 41 2.03 -2.27 -4.27
N PHE A 42 1.17 -1.42 -4.84
CA PHE A 42 0.20 -1.83 -5.86
C PHE A 42 0.92 -2.41 -7.08
N VAL A 43 1.95 -1.73 -7.60
CA VAL A 43 2.77 -2.27 -8.72
C VAL A 43 3.44 -3.59 -8.35
N GLY A 44 3.93 -3.72 -7.12
CA GLY A 44 4.50 -4.97 -6.60
C GLY A 44 3.48 -6.10 -6.42
N SER A 45 2.17 -5.84 -6.48
CA SER A 45 1.13 -6.87 -6.40
C SER A 45 0.74 -7.44 -7.77
N ILE A 46 1.28 -6.90 -8.86
CA ILE A 46 0.96 -7.30 -10.23
C ILE A 46 1.92 -8.40 -10.68
N GLY A 47 1.36 -9.57 -10.96
CA GLY A 47 2.05 -10.70 -11.56
C GLY A 47 1.40 -11.17 -12.86
N ILE A 48 2.11 -12.02 -13.59
CA ILE A 48 1.63 -12.61 -14.85
C ILE A 48 2.06 -14.06 -15.00
N ASN A 49 1.18 -14.90 -15.54
CA ASN A 49 1.49 -16.28 -15.89
C ASN A 49 2.33 -16.33 -17.18
N ILE A 50 3.40 -17.13 -17.17
CA ILE A 50 4.24 -17.44 -18.35
C ILE A 50 4.38 -18.96 -18.49
N LYS A 51 4.18 -19.46 -19.71
CA LYS A 51 4.21 -20.91 -20.02
C LYS A 51 5.49 -21.32 -20.76
N LEU A 52 6.66 -21.06 -20.16
CA LEU A 52 7.97 -21.26 -20.79
C LEU A 52 8.20 -22.69 -21.33
N ASP A 53 7.47 -23.66 -20.79
CA ASP A 53 7.47 -25.08 -21.14
C ASP A 53 6.91 -25.40 -22.53
N ARG A 54 6.02 -24.57 -23.07
CA ARG A 54 5.34 -24.87 -24.35
C ARG A 54 6.29 -24.78 -25.55
N ASP A 55 6.18 -25.75 -26.45
CA ASP A 55 6.99 -25.86 -27.69
C ASP A 55 6.97 -24.61 -28.56
N ARG A 56 5.91 -23.82 -28.47
CA ARG A 56 5.79 -22.53 -29.16
C ARG A 56 6.85 -21.50 -28.77
N TYR A 57 7.47 -21.61 -27.58
CA TYR A 57 8.57 -20.73 -27.17
C TYR A 57 9.95 -21.26 -27.56
N LYS A 58 10.05 -22.57 -27.84
CA LYS A 58 11.29 -23.24 -28.23
C LYS A 58 11.56 -23.09 -29.72
N ARG A 59 10.53 -23.23 -30.56
CA ARG A 59 10.66 -23.31 -32.03
C ARG A 59 11.06 -21.99 -32.71
N ASP A 60 10.82 -20.84 -32.10
CA ASP A 60 11.01 -19.52 -32.71
C ASP A 60 11.86 -18.55 -31.85
N ASN A 61 12.56 -19.06 -30.84
CA ASN A 61 13.25 -18.24 -29.84
C ASN A 61 12.30 -17.24 -29.13
N GLY A 62 11.03 -17.62 -28.95
CA GLY A 62 9.95 -16.78 -28.43
C GLY A 62 10.21 -16.16 -27.05
N PHE A 63 11.06 -16.77 -26.23
CA PHE A 63 11.49 -16.16 -24.98
C PHE A 63 12.24 -14.83 -25.24
N ASN A 64 13.26 -14.85 -26.07
CA ASN A 64 14.07 -13.66 -26.35
C ASN A 64 13.36 -12.67 -27.25
N THR A 65 12.54 -13.14 -28.19
CA THR A 65 11.88 -12.29 -29.18
C THR A 65 10.55 -11.71 -28.70
N LYS A 66 9.87 -12.35 -27.73
CA LYS A 66 8.53 -11.95 -27.28
C LYS A 66 8.43 -11.78 -25.76
N VAL A 67 8.74 -12.81 -24.98
CA VAL A 67 8.52 -12.80 -23.51
C VAL A 67 9.38 -11.74 -22.82
N LYS A 68 10.70 -11.79 -23.03
CA LYS A 68 11.68 -10.89 -22.41
C LYS A 68 11.39 -9.41 -22.71
N PRO A 69 11.24 -8.99 -23.98
CA PRO A 69 10.93 -7.58 -24.28
C PRO A 69 9.53 -7.16 -23.78
N ALA A 70 8.54 -8.06 -23.78
CA ALA A 70 7.22 -7.75 -23.25
C ALA A 70 7.23 -7.49 -21.73
N LEU A 71 7.93 -8.33 -20.96
CA LEU A 71 8.06 -8.14 -19.51
C LEU A 71 8.88 -6.89 -19.16
N GLN A 72 9.95 -6.62 -19.92
CA GLN A 72 10.72 -5.38 -19.80
C GLN A 72 9.82 -4.15 -20.01
N ASP A 73 9.00 -4.17 -21.06
CA ASP A 73 8.16 -3.03 -21.41
C ASP A 73 6.97 -2.84 -20.44
N LEU A 74 6.44 -3.94 -19.89
CA LEU A 74 5.40 -3.88 -18.84
C LEU A 74 5.96 -3.37 -17.52
N GLY A 75 7.20 -3.73 -17.17
CA GLY A 75 7.78 -3.44 -15.86
C GLY A 75 7.24 -4.33 -14.73
N ILE A 76 6.73 -5.53 -15.06
CA ILE A 76 6.22 -6.50 -14.09
C ILE A 76 7.37 -7.11 -13.27
N ARG A 77 7.12 -7.31 -11.98
CA ARG A 77 8.09 -7.81 -11.00
C ARG A 77 7.87 -9.26 -10.59
N HIS A 78 6.73 -9.83 -10.96
CA HIS A 78 6.34 -11.18 -10.58
C HIS A 78 5.88 -11.97 -11.80
N VAL A 79 6.47 -13.14 -12.01
CA VAL A 79 5.96 -14.13 -12.96
C VAL A 79 5.55 -15.38 -12.22
N ARG A 80 4.46 -16.01 -12.64
CA ARG A 80 4.13 -17.37 -12.25
C ARG A 80 4.54 -18.28 -13.41
N SER A 81 5.42 -19.21 -13.12
CA SER A 81 6.05 -20.07 -14.12
C SER A 81 6.07 -21.50 -13.60
N SER A 82 6.01 -22.46 -14.50
CA SER A 82 6.19 -23.85 -14.14
C SER A 82 7.56 -24.07 -13.49
N HIS A 83 7.60 -24.80 -12.37
CA HIS A 83 8.85 -25.31 -11.83
C HIS A 83 9.38 -26.34 -12.85
N PHE A 84 10.68 -26.43 -13.14
CA PHE A 84 11.19 -27.55 -13.93
C PHE A 84 12.67 -27.84 -13.70
N ALA A 85 12.96 -29.14 -13.72
CA ALA A 85 14.28 -29.76 -13.73
C ALA A 85 15.05 -29.63 -15.06
N HIS A 86 14.47 -28.99 -16.06
CA HIS A 86 15.03 -28.96 -17.41
C HIS A 86 16.07 -27.84 -17.54
N SER A 87 17.18 -28.12 -18.24
CA SER A 87 18.31 -27.21 -18.50
C SER A 87 17.94 -25.90 -19.23
N THR A 88 16.67 -25.64 -19.54
CA THR A 88 16.22 -24.58 -20.45
C THR A 88 15.45 -23.44 -19.75
N TYR A 89 14.64 -23.69 -18.71
CA TYR A 89 13.73 -22.67 -18.14
C TYR A 89 14.27 -21.97 -16.90
N GLY A 90 15.02 -22.67 -16.04
CA GLY A 90 15.79 -22.05 -14.96
C GLY A 90 16.68 -20.90 -15.46
N PRO A 91 17.44 -21.09 -16.56
CA PRO A 91 18.19 -20.00 -17.18
C PRO A 91 17.33 -18.83 -17.66
N GLN A 92 16.12 -19.06 -18.17
CA GLN A 92 15.23 -18.00 -18.65
C GLN A 92 14.71 -17.15 -17.48
N ASN A 93 14.23 -17.77 -16.41
CA ASN A 93 13.81 -17.04 -15.20
C ASN A 93 15.01 -16.31 -14.54
N ARG A 94 16.19 -16.94 -14.51
CA ARG A 94 17.44 -16.29 -14.08
C ARG A 94 17.77 -15.06 -14.92
N GLN A 95 17.61 -15.12 -16.24
CA GLN A 95 17.78 -13.95 -17.11
C GLN A 95 16.77 -12.84 -16.80
N LEU A 96 15.51 -13.17 -16.49
CA LEU A 96 14.51 -12.16 -16.10
C LEU A 96 14.89 -11.48 -14.78
N TRP A 97 15.33 -12.26 -13.79
CA TRP A 97 15.86 -11.76 -12.53
C TRP A 97 17.07 -10.85 -12.74
N GLU A 98 18.09 -11.34 -13.43
CA GLU A 98 19.36 -10.63 -13.56
C GLU A 98 19.23 -9.32 -14.33
N ASN A 99 18.31 -9.26 -15.30
CA ASN A 99 18.11 -8.10 -16.17
C ASN A 99 17.03 -7.13 -15.66
N TYR A 100 16.01 -7.62 -14.97
CA TYR A 100 14.80 -6.84 -14.66
C TYR A 100 14.32 -6.97 -13.21
N GLY A 101 14.94 -7.82 -12.40
CA GLY A 101 14.55 -8.03 -11.01
C GLY A 101 13.23 -8.78 -10.85
N THR A 102 12.76 -9.45 -11.90
CA THR A 102 11.53 -10.23 -11.88
C THR A 102 11.74 -11.49 -11.03
N ARG A 103 10.86 -11.71 -10.06
CA ARG A 103 10.86 -12.89 -9.19
C ARG A 103 9.81 -13.90 -9.64
N ALA A 104 10.10 -15.18 -9.43
CA ALA A 104 9.25 -16.28 -9.89
C ALA A 104 8.43 -16.88 -8.72
N LEU A 105 7.12 -16.96 -8.89
CA LEU A 105 6.29 -17.95 -8.22
C LEU A 105 6.39 -19.24 -9.04
N PHE A 106 6.94 -20.28 -8.44
CA PHE A 106 7.04 -21.57 -9.10
C PHE A 106 5.91 -22.46 -8.65
N VAL A 107 4.97 -22.74 -9.57
CA VAL A 107 3.97 -23.78 -9.38
C VAL A 107 4.62 -25.15 -9.53
N THR A 108 4.12 -26.16 -8.82
CA THR A 108 4.71 -27.51 -8.84
C THR A 108 3.65 -28.57 -9.17
N GLY A 109 4.07 -29.83 -9.37
CA GLY A 109 3.18 -30.99 -9.50
C GLY A 109 3.54 -31.94 -10.65
N SER A 110 2.67 -32.94 -10.89
CA SER A 110 2.90 -34.02 -11.86
C SER A 110 2.84 -33.59 -13.34
N TYR A 111 2.09 -32.52 -13.65
CA TYR A 111 2.09 -31.89 -14.99
C TYR A 111 3.49 -31.42 -15.41
N GLU A 112 4.39 -31.17 -14.46
CA GLU A 112 5.72 -30.64 -14.74
C GLU A 112 6.78 -31.73 -14.90
N GLY A 113 6.43 -32.82 -15.59
CA GLY A 113 7.34 -33.93 -15.86
C GLY A 113 7.60 -34.85 -14.68
N GLY A 114 6.64 -34.96 -13.75
CA GLY A 114 6.74 -35.90 -12.62
C GLY A 114 7.74 -35.49 -11.53
N GLN A 115 7.78 -34.20 -11.18
CA GLN A 115 8.71 -33.69 -10.16
C GLN A 115 8.49 -34.28 -8.78
N THR A 116 9.56 -34.85 -8.23
CA THR A 116 9.58 -35.24 -6.83
C THR A 116 9.78 -34.01 -5.93
N PRO A 117 9.30 -34.04 -4.67
CA PRO A 117 9.63 -33.03 -3.67
C PRO A 117 11.14 -32.75 -3.53
N GLN A 118 11.99 -33.77 -3.72
CA GLN A 118 13.45 -33.64 -3.69
C GLN A 118 14.00 -32.86 -4.89
N ASP A 119 13.40 -33.04 -6.08
CA ASP A 119 13.70 -32.24 -7.26
C ASP A 119 13.32 -30.77 -7.02
N VAL A 120 12.15 -30.52 -6.40
CA VAL A 120 11.70 -29.18 -6.04
C VAL A 120 12.74 -28.47 -5.17
N ARG A 121 13.20 -29.13 -4.09
CA ARG A 121 14.29 -28.63 -3.25
C ARG A 121 15.58 -28.38 -4.04
N ARG A 122 16.01 -29.35 -4.87
CA ARG A 122 17.27 -29.24 -5.62
C ARG A 122 17.27 -28.00 -6.54
N HIS A 123 16.20 -27.77 -7.29
CA HIS A 123 16.16 -26.60 -8.18
C HIS A 123 15.93 -25.30 -7.41
N SER A 124 15.12 -25.32 -6.34
CA SER A 124 14.93 -24.17 -5.48
C SER A 124 16.24 -23.66 -4.89
N LYS A 125 17.14 -24.57 -4.51
CA LYS A 125 18.49 -24.23 -4.04
C LYS A 125 19.33 -23.48 -5.08
N ALA A 126 19.22 -23.84 -6.35
CA ALA A 126 19.94 -23.18 -7.44
C ALA A 126 19.33 -21.83 -7.86
N ALA A 127 18.15 -21.49 -7.34
CA ALA A 127 17.32 -20.34 -7.74
C ALA A 127 16.85 -19.47 -6.56
N ALA A 128 17.35 -19.73 -5.34
CA ALA A 128 16.83 -19.13 -4.12
C ALA A 128 16.87 -17.59 -4.12
N ASP A 129 17.79 -16.99 -4.90
CA ASP A 129 17.95 -15.54 -5.03
C ASP A 129 16.77 -14.84 -5.71
N TYR A 130 16.01 -15.55 -6.56
CA TYR A 130 14.92 -14.94 -7.34
C TYR A 130 13.56 -15.62 -7.18
N ILE A 131 13.46 -16.68 -6.38
CA ILE A 131 12.17 -17.28 -6.02
C ILE A 131 11.39 -16.29 -5.16
N TYR A 132 10.15 -16.00 -5.56
CA TYR A 132 9.17 -15.29 -4.74
C TYR A 132 8.54 -16.24 -3.72
N ALA A 133 8.04 -17.39 -4.21
CA ALA A 133 7.51 -18.49 -3.42
C ALA A 133 7.49 -19.78 -4.27
N VAL A 134 7.40 -20.92 -3.59
CA VAL A 134 7.12 -22.22 -4.21
C VAL A 134 5.67 -22.57 -3.91
N GLU A 135 4.86 -22.76 -4.93
CA GLU A 135 3.44 -23.11 -4.82
C GLU A 135 3.25 -24.62 -4.95
N GLY A 136 2.30 -25.17 -4.19
CA GLY A 136 1.92 -26.57 -4.26
C GLY A 136 1.32 -26.98 -5.61
N GLN A 137 0.74 -28.19 -5.66
CA GLN A 137 0.17 -28.74 -6.89
C GLN A 137 -0.93 -27.83 -7.46
N ASN A 138 -0.92 -27.59 -8.77
CA ASN A 138 -1.97 -26.81 -9.43
C ASN A 138 -3.29 -27.59 -9.55
N GLU A 139 -4.36 -27.11 -8.94
CA GLU A 139 -5.74 -27.59 -9.12
C GLU A 139 -5.89 -29.13 -9.12
N PRO A 140 -5.42 -29.84 -8.07
CA PRO A 140 -5.50 -31.30 -8.01
C PRO A 140 -6.95 -31.83 -8.03
N ASP A 141 -7.94 -30.97 -7.79
CA ASP A 141 -9.36 -31.29 -7.69
C ASP A 141 -10.16 -31.20 -9.00
N ILE A 142 -9.61 -30.59 -10.05
CA ILE A 142 -10.28 -30.54 -11.37
C ILE A 142 -10.32 -31.93 -12.06
N PHE A 143 -9.45 -32.85 -11.62
CA PHE A 143 -9.32 -34.21 -12.14
C PHE A 143 -10.59 -35.05 -12.02
N LEU A 144 -11.24 -35.00 -10.86
CA LEU A 144 -12.31 -35.93 -10.51
C LEU A 144 -13.65 -35.54 -11.12
N VAL A 145 -13.74 -34.35 -11.73
CA VAL A 145 -14.98 -33.78 -12.28
C VAL A 145 -14.96 -33.76 -13.80
N GLU A 146 -13.81 -33.48 -14.43
CA GLU A 146 -13.78 -33.25 -15.88
C GLU A 146 -12.79 -34.15 -16.67
N GLY A 147 -12.05 -35.05 -16.01
CA GLY A 147 -11.03 -35.88 -16.68
C GLY A 147 -9.83 -35.07 -17.21
N PHE A 148 -9.76 -33.78 -16.89
CA PHE A 148 -8.72 -32.83 -17.33
C PHE A 148 -7.65 -32.55 -16.27
N GLY A 149 -7.68 -33.22 -15.11
CA GLY A 149 -6.75 -32.93 -14.03
C GLY A 149 -5.49 -33.79 -14.05
N TRP A 150 -4.40 -33.18 -13.58
CA TRP A 150 -3.04 -33.71 -13.69
C TRP A 150 -2.38 -33.99 -12.33
N PRO A 151 -3.03 -34.56 -11.30
CA PRO A 151 -2.36 -34.90 -10.04
C PRO A 151 -1.67 -36.28 -10.09
N TYR A 152 -0.77 -36.51 -9.13
CA TYR A 152 -0.38 -37.84 -8.71
C TYR A 152 -1.64 -38.57 -8.22
N GLN A 153 -2.16 -39.54 -8.98
CA GLN A 153 -3.25 -40.40 -8.51
C GLN A 153 -2.84 -41.16 -7.24
N GLN A 154 -1.55 -41.52 -7.19
CA GLN A 154 -0.88 -42.16 -6.07
C GLN A 154 0.42 -41.44 -5.76
N TYR A 155 0.75 -41.33 -4.47
CA TYR A 155 2.05 -40.84 -4.02
C TYR A 155 2.56 -41.69 -2.86
N THR A 156 3.82 -42.14 -2.94
CA THR A 156 4.52 -42.77 -1.81
C THR A 156 5.27 -41.68 -1.05
N ASP A 157 4.93 -41.48 0.23
CA ASP A 157 5.57 -40.46 1.06
C ASP A 157 7.00 -40.84 1.46
N ARG A 158 7.72 -39.90 2.06
CA ARG A 158 9.11 -40.09 2.53
C ARG A 158 9.29 -41.20 3.57
N ASN A 159 8.21 -41.67 4.19
CA ASN A 159 8.22 -42.77 5.15
C ASN A 159 7.86 -44.12 4.49
N GLY A 160 7.62 -44.15 3.18
CA GLY A 160 7.26 -45.34 2.43
C GLY A 160 5.76 -45.65 2.41
N ASN A 161 4.89 -44.76 2.89
CA ASN A 161 3.44 -45.02 2.88
C ASN A 161 2.83 -44.61 1.53
N ASN A 162 1.97 -45.47 1.00
CA ASN A 162 1.24 -45.21 -0.25
C ASN A 162 -0.08 -44.47 0.02
N HIS A 163 -0.28 -43.35 -0.67
CA HIS A 163 -1.47 -42.51 -0.59
C HIS A 163 -2.17 -42.46 -1.94
N LEU A 164 -3.50 -42.40 -1.93
CA LEU A 164 -4.34 -42.26 -3.13
C LEU A 164 -5.27 -41.05 -3.01
N ASN A 165 -5.48 -40.33 -4.12
CA ASN A 165 -6.51 -39.30 -4.20
C ASN A 165 -7.88 -39.94 -4.49
N THR A 166 -8.93 -39.40 -3.87
CA THR A 166 -10.34 -39.82 -4.03
C THR A 166 -11.25 -38.59 -4.13
N SER A 167 -12.53 -38.77 -4.49
CA SER A 167 -13.52 -37.67 -4.59
C SER A 167 -13.79 -36.95 -3.27
N THR A 168 -13.48 -37.60 -2.15
CA THR A 168 -13.72 -37.09 -0.80
C THR A 168 -12.43 -36.73 -0.06
N ASP A 169 -11.25 -37.12 -0.56
CA ASP A 169 -9.99 -37.01 0.18
C ASP A 169 -8.76 -36.95 -0.75
N TYR A 170 -7.97 -35.89 -0.67
CA TYR A 170 -6.79 -35.66 -1.52
C TYR A 170 -5.48 -36.05 -0.84
N ARG A 171 -5.41 -37.27 -0.30
CA ARG A 171 -4.27 -37.74 0.52
C ARG A 171 -2.93 -37.71 -0.21
N ALA A 172 -2.91 -38.09 -1.49
CA ALA A 172 -1.67 -38.10 -2.26
C ALA A 172 -1.14 -36.68 -2.46
N SER A 173 -2.01 -35.73 -2.78
CA SER A 173 -1.65 -34.31 -2.89
C SER A 173 -1.24 -33.70 -1.53
N ARG A 174 -1.93 -34.07 -0.44
CA ARG A 174 -1.55 -33.68 0.93
C ARG A 174 -0.14 -34.18 1.28
N ALA A 175 0.11 -35.48 1.11
CA ALA A 175 1.39 -36.11 1.43
C ALA A 175 2.54 -35.52 0.59
N TRP A 176 2.31 -35.31 -0.71
CA TRP A 176 3.29 -34.68 -1.59
C TRP A 176 3.63 -33.25 -1.14
N HIS A 177 2.63 -32.43 -0.77
CA HIS A 177 2.86 -31.08 -0.27
C HIS A 177 3.63 -31.08 1.07
N GLN A 178 3.28 -32.01 1.97
CA GLN A 178 3.96 -32.18 3.26
C GLN A 178 5.43 -32.56 3.09
N ASP A 179 5.77 -33.39 2.10
CA ASP A 179 7.15 -33.72 1.79
C ASP A 179 7.89 -32.57 1.09
N MET A 180 7.24 -31.86 0.17
CA MET A 180 7.80 -30.66 -0.47
C MET A 180 8.22 -29.64 0.57
N ILE A 181 7.33 -29.27 1.48
CA ILE A 181 7.65 -28.28 2.51
C ILE A 181 8.72 -28.82 3.47
N HIS A 182 8.69 -30.10 3.85
CA HIS A 182 9.73 -30.69 4.68
C HIS A 182 11.12 -30.58 4.02
N TYR A 183 11.25 -30.98 2.76
CA TYR A 183 12.54 -30.91 2.05
C TYR A 183 13.01 -29.47 1.85
N LEU A 184 12.11 -28.52 1.57
CA LEU A 184 12.48 -27.11 1.44
C LEU A 184 12.89 -26.49 2.78
N LYS A 185 12.15 -26.76 3.85
CA LYS A 185 12.39 -26.18 5.19
C LYS A 185 13.57 -26.83 5.92
N SER A 186 13.93 -28.07 5.57
CA SER A 186 15.08 -28.78 6.15
C SER A 186 16.43 -28.42 5.51
N ASP A 187 16.46 -27.90 4.28
CA ASP A 187 17.71 -27.48 3.63
C ASP A 187 18.06 -26.02 4.00
N PRO A 188 19.27 -25.75 4.54
CA PRO A 188 19.68 -24.40 4.92
C PRO A 188 19.60 -23.35 3.81
N ALA A 189 19.71 -23.74 2.55
CA ALA A 189 19.68 -22.83 1.41
C ALA A 189 18.26 -22.47 0.94
N THR A 190 17.24 -23.25 1.33
CA THR A 190 15.85 -23.05 0.90
C THR A 190 14.87 -22.83 2.04
N LYS A 191 15.31 -22.97 3.30
CA LYS A 191 14.42 -22.88 4.48
C LYS A 191 13.61 -21.60 4.59
N ASP A 192 14.16 -20.50 4.09
CA ASP A 192 13.55 -19.17 4.14
C ASP A 192 12.64 -18.89 2.93
N LEU A 193 12.57 -19.79 1.96
CA LEU A 193 11.67 -19.64 0.81
C LEU A 193 10.21 -19.81 1.27
N PRO A 194 9.31 -18.86 0.94
CA PRO A 194 7.89 -19.02 1.23
C PRO A 194 7.29 -20.18 0.44
N VAL A 195 6.44 -20.98 1.10
CA VAL A 195 5.68 -22.05 0.47
C VAL A 195 4.19 -21.68 0.44
N ALA A 196 3.61 -21.59 -0.75
CA ALA A 196 2.19 -21.38 -0.95
C ALA A 196 1.42 -22.69 -1.04
N THR A 197 0.18 -22.70 -0.56
CA THR A 197 -0.70 -23.86 -0.67
C THR A 197 -1.01 -24.20 -2.13
N THR A 198 -1.57 -25.40 -2.33
CA THR A 198 -2.19 -25.78 -3.60
C THR A 198 -3.42 -24.91 -3.90
N PRO A 199 -3.48 -24.22 -5.06
CA PRO A 199 -4.69 -23.51 -5.47
C PRO A 199 -5.72 -24.54 -5.93
N MET A 200 -6.76 -24.74 -5.12
CA MET A 200 -7.90 -25.60 -5.49
C MET A 200 -8.75 -24.90 -6.55
N ALA A 201 -9.17 -25.63 -7.59
CA ALA A 201 -10.12 -25.11 -8.58
C ALA A 201 -11.48 -24.81 -7.92
N PHE A 202 -11.87 -25.62 -6.94
CA PHE A 202 -13.09 -25.45 -6.16
C PHE A 202 -12.75 -25.21 -4.69
N GLY A 203 -12.93 -23.98 -4.20
CA GLY A 203 -12.51 -23.60 -2.85
C GLY A 203 -13.12 -24.44 -1.71
N ASN A 204 -14.33 -24.99 -1.88
CA ASN A 204 -14.95 -25.90 -0.91
C ASN A 204 -14.15 -27.20 -0.69
N ASN A 205 -13.27 -27.56 -1.62
CA ASN A 205 -12.39 -28.72 -1.50
C ASN A 205 -11.14 -28.47 -0.64
N VAL A 206 -10.87 -27.23 -0.19
CA VAL A 206 -9.73 -26.94 0.72
C VAL A 206 -9.76 -27.83 1.97
N SER A 207 -10.95 -28.11 2.49
CA SER A 207 -11.16 -29.01 3.64
C SER A 207 -10.71 -30.46 3.41
N LYS A 208 -10.54 -30.89 2.15
CA LYS A 208 -10.19 -32.27 1.79
C LYS A 208 -8.69 -32.52 1.67
N ILE A 209 -7.86 -31.48 1.74
CA ILE A 209 -6.39 -31.58 1.59
C ILE A 209 -5.63 -31.18 2.85
N VAL A 210 -6.28 -30.49 3.77
CA VAL A 210 -5.75 -30.16 5.10
C VAL A 210 -5.59 -31.41 5.99
N PRO A 211 -4.71 -31.38 7.00
CA PRO A 211 -3.77 -30.30 7.34
C PRO A 211 -2.53 -30.28 6.42
N ILE A 212 -2.10 -29.08 6.04
CA ILE A 212 -0.81 -28.84 5.36
C ILE A 212 -0.13 -27.60 5.93
N ALA A 213 1.18 -27.67 6.13
CA ALA A 213 1.98 -26.50 6.51
C ALA A 213 2.18 -25.57 5.30
N HIS A 214 2.18 -24.26 5.54
CA HIS A 214 2.27 -23.23 4.49
C HIS A 214 2.60 -21.85 5.08
N ASP A 215 3.16 -20.98 4.24
CA ASP A 215 3.46 -19.57 4.54
C ASP A 215 2.48 -18.61 3.83
N LEU A 216 1.88 -19.06 2.73
CA LEU A 216 0.94 -18.31 1.89
C LEU A 216 -0.23 -19.20 1.49
N GLU A 217 -1.41 -18.63 1.32
CA GLU A 217 -2.60 -19.34 0.87
C GLU A 217 -2.94 -18.93 -0.57
N SER A 218 -2.88 -19.90 -1.49
CA SER A 218 -3.08 -19.68 -2.92
C SER A 218 -4.47 -20.11 -3.39
N PHE A 219 -5.01 -19.40 -4.38
CA PHE A 219 -6.29 -19.71 -5.01
C PHE A 219 -6.40 -19.13 -6.42
N HIS A 220 -7.38 -19.60 -7.19
CA HIS A 220 -7.75 -19.06 -8.50
C HIS A 220 -9.10 -18.35 -8.45
N HIS A 221 -9.29 -17.38 -9.35
CA HIS A 221 -10.54 -16.64 -9.43
C HIS A 221 -10.94 -16.31 -10.88
N TYR A 222 -11.93 -17.04 -11.39
CA TYR A 222 -12.47 -16.89 -12.74
C TYR A 222 -13.95 -16.55 -12.69
N THR A 223 -14.35 -15.38 -13.18
CA THR A 223 -15.74 -14.90 -13.10
C THR A 223 -16.49 -14.93 -14.43
N HIS A 224 -15.82 -15.30 -15.53
CA HIS A 224 -16.37 -15.26 -16.88
C HIS A 224 -17.02 -13.90 -17.19
N ARG A 225 -18.29 -13.86 -17.59
CA ARG A 225 -19.01 -12.63 -17.92
C ARG A 225 -19.63 -11.92 -16.70
N SER A 226 -19.35 -12.38 -15.49
CA SER A 226 -19.90 -11.76 -14.28
C SER A 226 -19.04 -10.61 -13.78
N THR A 227 -19.55 -9.86 -12.79
CA THR A 227 -18.76 -8.83 -12.08
C THR A 227 -17.50 -9.43 -11.46
N ILE A 228 -16.48 -8.60 -11.25
CA ILE A 228 -15.16 -9.06 -10.76
C ILE A 228 -15.22 -9.54 -9.32
N THR A 229 -16.21 -9.11 -8.55
CA THR A 229 -16.37 -9.50 -7.15
C THR A 229 -17.29 -10.71 -6.97
N THR A 230 -17.84 -11.24 -8.06
CA THR A 230 -18.72 -12.42 -8.01
C THR A 230 -17.99 -13.57 -7.33
N ASN A 231 -18.54 -14.10 -6.25
CA ASN A 231 -17.98 -15.19 -5.42
C ASN A 231 -16.62 -14.93 -4.74
N LEU A 232 -16.01 -13.77 -4.92
CA LEU A 232 -14.65 -13.49 -4.44
C LEU A 232 -14.51 -13.65 -2.92
N ASN A 233 -15.44 -13.09 -2.13
CA ASN A 233 -15.39 -13.21 -0.66
C ASN A 233 -15.57 -14.66 -0.21
N ASN A 234 -16.44 -15.42 -0.89
CA ASN A 234 -16.64 -16.84 -0.58
C ASN A 234 -15.37 -17.64 -0.89
N THR A 235 -14.74 -17.42 -2.04
CA THR A 235 -13.47 -18.08 -2.40
C THR A 235 -12.37 -17.72 -1.41
N ILE A 236 -12.24 -16.46 -1.01
CA ILE A 236 -11.27 -16.04 0.02
C ILE A 236 -11.52 -16.78 1.34
N ASN A 237 -12.77 -16.82 1.82
CA ASN A 237 -13.11 -17.50 3.06
C ASN A 237 -12.83 -19.01 3.00
N GLN A 238 -13.12 -19.63 1.87
CA GLN A 238 -12.83 -21.05 1.64
C GLN A 238 -11.32 -21.32 1.64
N THR A 239 -10.54 -20.45 0.99
CA THR A 239 -9.08 -20.52 0.96
C THR A 239 -8.47 -20.38 2.36
N HIS A 240 -8.99 -19.47 3.19
CA HIS A 240 -8.62 -19.36 4.60
C HIS A 240 -8.91 -20.63 5.42
N GLY A 241 -9.69 -21.57 4.88
CA GLY A 241 -9.85 -22.91 5.44
C GLY A 241 -8.53 -23.68 5.60
N TYR A 242 -7.47 -23.33 4.85
CA TYR A 242 -6.13 -23.91 5.03
C TYR A 242 -5.57 -23.71 6.44
N ALA A 243 -5.95 -22.62 7.12
CA ALA A 243 -5.50 -22.32 8.48
C ALA A 243 -6.17 -23.21 9.56
N GLN A 244 -7.23 -23.95 9.22
CA GLN A 244 -7.91 -24.88 10.13
C GLN A 244 -8.34 -24.24 11.47
N GLY A 245 -8.90 -23.04 11.41
CA GLY A 245 -9.29 -22.26 12.60
C GLY A 245 -8.14 -21.50 13.28
N GLY A 246 -6.90 -21.69 12.82
CA GLY A 246 -5.76 -20.85 13.17
C GLY A 246 -5.74 -19.51 12.41
N THR A 247 -4.70 -18.71 12.65
CA THR A 247 -4.54 -17.40 11.99
C THR A 247 -4.35 -17.56 10.48
N PRO A 248 -5.23 -16.99 9.65
CA PRO A 248 -5.08 -17.02 8.20
C PRO A 248 -3.75 -16.44 7.73
N LYS A 249 -3.15 -17.06 6.71
CA LYS A 249 -1.89 -16.60 6.12
C LYS A 249 -2.16 -15.61 4.97
N PRO A 250 -1.16 -14.82 4.55
CA PRO A 250 -1.33 -13.90 3.42
C PRO A 250 -1.75 -14.61 2.13
N LEU A 251 -2.70 -14.02 1.42
CA LEU A 251 -3.28 -14.57 0.21
C LEU A 251 -2.43 -14.30 -1.05
N LEU A 252 -2.44 -15.28 -1.94
CA LEU A 252 -1.86 -15.25 -3.29
C LEU A 252 -2.95 -15.61 -4.29
N LEU A 253 -3.17 -14.79 -5.32
CA LEU A 253 -4.09 -15.13 -6.40
C LEU A 253 -3.25 -15.59 -7.60
N SER A 254 -2.99 -16.89 -7.67
CA SER A 254 -2.05 -17.49 -8.63
C SER A 254 -2.59 -17.51 -10.06
N GLU A 255 -3.91 -17.44 -10.25
CA GLU A 255 -4.50 -17.25 -11.57
C GLU A 255 -5.84 -16.51 -11.51
N PHE A 256 -6.02 -15.57 -12.44
CA PHE A 256 -7.31 -15.02 -12.84
C PHE A 256 -7.24 -14.60 -14.30
N GLY A 257 -8.38 -14.43 -14.98
CA GLY A 257 -8.39 -13.92 -16.34
C GLY A 257 -9.71 -14.09 -17.07
N TRP A 258 -9.71 -13.66 -18.34
CA TRP A 258 -10.83 -13.79 -19.25
C TRP A 258 -10.32 -14.20 -20.62
N LYS A 259 -11.09 -15.01 -21.34
CA LYS A 259 -10.77 -15.39 -22.72
C LYS A 259 -11.56 -14.55 -23.72
N THR A 260 -11.01 -14.37 -24.91
CA THR A 260 -11.59 -13.53 -25.97
C THR A 260 -12.13 -14.32 -27.17
N SER A 261 -12.23 -15.63 -27.05
CA SER A 261 -12.82 -16.53 -28.04
C SER A 261 -13.45 -17.77 -27.40
N GLY A 262 -14.39 -18.39 -28.10
CA GLY A 262 -15.13 -19.56 -27.62
C GLY A 262 -16.28 -19.21 -26.65
N SER A 263 -16.87 -20.23 -26.03
CA SER A 263 -17.99 -20.09 -25.08
C SER A 263 -17.65 -19.18 -23.89
N ASN A 264 -18.54 -18.32 -23.39
CA ASN A 264 -18.23 -17.44 -22.24
C ASN A 264 -17.07 -16.44 -22.46
N SER A 265 -16.70 -16.14 -23.71
CA SER A 265 -15.69 -15.13 -24.02
C SER A 265 -16.21 -13.71 -23.86
N VAL A 266 -15.29 -12.77 -23.73
CA VAL A 266 -15.54 -11.32 -23.78
C VAL A 266 -14.73 -10.69 -24.92
N THR A 267 -15.04 -9.46 -25.33
CA THR A 267 -14.18 -8.75 -26.29
C THR A 267 -12.80 -8.44 -25.68
N GLU A 268 -11.78 -8.16 -26.51
CA GLU A 268 -10.47 -7.73 -25.99
C GLU A 268 -10.53 -6.40 -25.23
N ARG A 269 -11.48 -5.52 -25.58
CA ARG A 269 -11.74 -4.28 -24.86
C ARG A 269 -12.27 -4.59 -23.46
N THR A 270 -13.27 -5.46 -23.33
CA THR A 270 -13.80 -5.85 -22.03
C THR A 270 -12.78 -6.64 -21.20
N GLN A 271 -11.98 -7.52 -21.82
CA GLN A 271 -10.86 -8.19 -21.16
C GLN A 271 -9.91 -7.16 -20.53
N ALA A 272 -9.53 -6.11 -21.26
CA ALA A 272 -8.66 -5.05 -20.74
C ALA A 272 -9.27 -4.31 -19.54
N LYS A 273 -10.56 -3.95 -19.63
CA LYS A 273 -11.28 -3.30 -18.51
C LYS A 273 -11.28 -4.20 -17.27
N ASN A 274 -11.62 -5.47 -17.43
CA ASN A 274 -11.71 -6.46 -16.36
C ASN A 274 -10.36 -6.73 -15.68
N ILE A 275 -9.28 -6.83 -16.46
CA ILE A 275 -7.93 -7.05 -15.91
C ILE A 275 -7.49 -5.87 -15.03
N LEU A 276 -7.65 -4.64 -15.52
CA LEU A 276 -7.22 -3.44 -14.80
C LEU A 276 -7.99 -3.23 -13.50
N THR A 277 -9.31 -3.41 -13.55
CA THR A 277 -10.18 -3.32 -12.38
C THR A 277 -9.93 -4.50 -11.43
N GLY A 278 -9.69 -5.71 -11.94
CA GLY A 278 -9.28 -6.88 -11.15
C GLY A 278 -8.07 -6.61 -10.27
N PHE A 279 -6.98 -6.09 -10.82
CA PHE A 279 -5.80 -5.73 -10.02
C PHE A 279 -6.12 -4.72 -8.90
N CYS A 280 -6.97 -3.73 -9.18
CA CYS A 280 -7.41 -2.76 -8.17
C CYS A 280 -8.20 -3.46 -7.06
N GLU A 281 -9.13 -4.34 -7.42
CA GLU A 281 -9.98 -5.07 -6.48
C GLU A 281 -9.22 -6.02 -5.57
N TYR A 282 -8.30 -6.79 -6.14
CA TYR A 282 -7.54 -7.78 -5.38
C TYR A 282 -6.58 -7.11 -4.41
N PHE A 283 -5.88 -6.05 -4.86
CA PHE A 283 -5.02 -5.26 -3.97
C PHE A 283 -5.83 -4.54 -2.88
N ASN A 284 -7.05 -4.09 -3.18
CA ASN A 284 -7.90 -3.46 -2.18
C ASN A 284 -8.26 -4.43 -1.04
N ARG A 285 -8.48 -5.71 -1.38
CA ARG A 285 -8.75 -6.82 -0.44
C ARG A 285 -7.52 -7.38 0.27
N GLY A 286 -6.33 -6.83 0.04
CA GLY A 286 -5.11 -7.25 0.72
C GLY A 286 -4.47 -8.51 0.15
N ILE A 287 -4.87 -8.95 -1.05
CA ILE A 287 -4.16 -10.01 -1.77
C ILE A 287 -2.76 -9.52 -2.13
N LYS A 288 -1.75 -10.34 -1.81
CA LYS A 288 -0.34 -9.92 -1.82
C LYS A 288 0.19 -9.76 -3.25
N VAL A 289 -0.06 -10.75 -4.11
CA VAL A 289 0.24 -10.73 -5.54
C VAL A 289 -0.88 -11.45 -6.28
N SER A 290 -1.32 -10.90 -7.41
CA SER A 290 -2.30 -11.49 -8.31
C SER A 290 -1.67 -11.75 -9.68
N TYR A 291 -1.91 -12.90 -10.30
CA TYR A 291 -1.28 -13.28 -11.56
C TYR A 291 -2.30 -13.42 -12.68
N ILE A 292 -2.22 -12.53 -13.68
CA ILE A 292 -3.10 -12.61 -14.86
C ILE A 292 -2.69 -13.79 -15.76
N HIS A 293 -3.66 -14.62 -16.12
CA HIS A 293 -3.54 -15.69 -17.10
C HIS A 293 -3.91 -15.15 -18.49
N GLU A 294 -2.97 -14.99 -19.44
CA GLU A 294 -1.52 -15.21 -19.37
C GLU A 294 -0.75 -14.18 -20.24
N LEU A 295 0.57 -14.28 -20.37
CA LEU A 295 1.33 -13.33 -21.20
C LEU A 295 1.06 -13.50 -22.70
N ILE A 296 1.17 -14.71 -23.26
CA ILE A 296 1.11 -14.95 -24.71
C ILE A 296 0.15 -16.08 -25.05
N GLU A 297 -1.03 -15.73 -25.55
CA GLU A 297 -2.08 -16.62 -26.05
C GLU A 297 -3.12 -15.77 -26.80
N ASN A 298 -3.74 -16.28 -27.88
CA ASN A 298 -4.63 -15.46 -28.70
C ASN A 298 -5.90 -15.02 -27.94
N SER A 299 -6.44 -15.90 -27.10
CA SER A 299 -7.65 -15.69 -26.32
C SER A 299 -7.35 -15.06 -24.95
N TRP A 300 -6.50 -15.71 -24.15
CA TRP A 300 -6.19 -15.33 -22.77
C TRP A 300 -5.05 -14.31 -22.65
N GLY A 301 -4.19 -14.23 -23.67
CA GLY A 301 -2.94 -13.49 -23.59
C GLY A 301 -3.15 -11.98 -23.49
N LEU A 302 -2.18 -11.31 -22.87
CA LEU A 302 -1.94 -9.88 -23.10
C LEU A 302 -1.34 -9.63 -24.49
N LEU A 303 -0.68 -10.64 -25.06
CA LEU A 303 -0.18 -10.67 -26.43
C LEU A 303 -0.77 -11.88 -27.16
N ARG A 304 -1.03 -11.71 -28.46
CA ARG A 304 -1.29 -12.82 -29.38
C ARG A 304 -0.03 -13.65 -29.60
N THR A 305 -0.16 -14.85 -30.15
CA THR A 305 0.97 -15.78 -30.38
C THR A 305 2.07 -15.19 -31.27
N GLY A 306 1.72 -14.25 -32.15
CA GLY A 306 2.66 -13.48 -32.97
C GLY A 306 3.45 -12.40 -32.21
N GLY A 307 3.16 -12.15 -30.92
CA GLY A 307 3.76 -11.04 -30.15
C GLY A 307 3.02 -9.70 -30.29
N VAL A 308 1.87 -9.69 -30.98
CA VAL A 308 1.04 -8.49 -31.13
C VAL A 308 0.31 -8.20 -29.83
N ARG A 309 0.45 -6.98 -29.32
CA ARG A 309 -0.19 -6.52 -28.08
C ARG A 309 -1.70 -6.45 -28.22
N LYS A 310 -2.42 -6.81 -27.15
CA LYS A 310 -3.85 -6.56 -26.97
C LYS A 310 -4.04 -5.32 -26.08
N PRO A 311 -5.23 -4.68 -26.08
CA PRO A 311 -5.46 -3.45 -25.31
C PRO A 311 -5.11 -3.56 -23.82
N ALA A 312 -5.31 -4.75 -23.22
CA ALA A 312 -4.95 -5.04 -21.84
C ALA A 312 -3.45 -4.81 -21.54
N PHE A 313 -2.57 -5.09 -22.50
CA PHE A 313 -1.13 -4.84 -22.37
C PHE A 313 -0.84 -3.34 -22.20
N ASN A 314 -1.40 -2.51 -23.07
CA ASN A 314 -1.20 -1.06 -23.04
C ASN A 314 -1.74 -0.47 -21.73
N GLY A 315 -2.96 -0.87 -21.36
CA GLY A 315 -3.58 -0.43 -20.13
C GLY A 315 -2.72 -0.72 -18.89
N LEU A 316 -2.21 -1.95 -18.80
CA LEU A 316 -1.42 -2.39 -17.65
C LEU A 316 -0.04 -1.71 -17.62
N LYS A 317 0.63 -1.60 -18.77
CA LYS A 317 1.90 -0.87 -18.91
C LYS A 317 1.77 0.57 -18.42
N ASN A 318 0.71 1.26 -18.82
CA ASN A 318 0.47 2.65 -18.46
C ASN A 318 0.20 2.82 -16.95
N LEU A 319 -0.56 1.91 -16.35
CA LEU A 319 -0.83 1.93 -14.92
C LEU A 319 0.43 1.66 -14.09
N ILE A 320 1.23 0.67 -14.48
CA ILE A 320 2.52 0.37 -13.84
C ILE A 320 3.47 1.57 -13.96
N SER A 321 3.57 2.17 -15.14
CA SER A 321 4.45 3.31 -15.40
C SER A 321 4.06 4.54 -14.58
N LEU A 322 2.76 4.80 -14.43
CA LEU A 322 2.24 5.93 -13.65
C LEU A 322 2.53 5.77 -12.14
N LEU A 323 2.30 4.58 -11.60
CA LEU A 323 2.30 4.32 -10.16
C LEU A 323 3.66 3.86 -9.60
N GLY A 324 4.49 3.23 -10.42
CA GLY A 324 5.79 2.68 -10.01
C GLY A 324 6.80 3.75 -9.58
N GLU A 325 7.62 3.41 -8.59
CA GLU A 325 8.74 4.22 -8.12
C GLU A 325 10.03 3.40 -7.94
N ALA A 326 9.91 2.13 -7.53
CA ALA A 326 11.07 1.30 -7.25
C ALA A 326 11.91 1.03 -8.50
N LYS A 327 13.22 0.89 -8.28
CA LYS A 327 14.21 0.63 -9.33
C LYS A 327 15.03 -0.60 -8.98
N PHE A 328 15.22 -1.48 -9.95
CA PHE A 328 16.08 -2.64 -9.77
C PHE A 328 17.55 -2.26 -10.02
N ASP A 329 18.38 -2.46 -9.00
CA ASP A 329 19.82 -2.38 -9.09
C ASP A 329 20.36 -3.72 -9.60
N LYS A 330 20.80 -3.74 -10.86
CA LYS A 330 21.28 -4.95 -11.52
C LYS A 330 22.63 -5.43 -10.99
N VAL A 331 23.43 -4.54 -10.40
CA VAL A 331 24.76 -4.86 -9.87
C VAL A 331 24.60 -5.55 -8.52
N ASN A 332 23.81 -4.93 -7.63
CA ASN A 332 23.58 -5.43 -6.28
C ASN A 332 22.41 -6.42 -6.17
N LYS A 333 21.77 -6.75 -7.30
CA LYS A 333 20.61 -7.65 -7.40
C LYS A 333 19.50 -7.32 -6.38
N LYS A 334 19.15 -6.04 -6.29
CA LYS A 334 18.26 -5.52 -5.24
C LYS A 334 17.27 -4.50 -5.77
N TRP A 335 16.02 -4.57 -5.30
CA TRP A 335 15.04 -3.51 -5.51
C TRP A 335 15.26 -2.37 -4.52
N ASN A 336 15.43 -1.16 -5.05
CA ASN A 336 15.50 0.08 -4.29
C ASN A 336 14.12 0.73 -4.25
N TYR A 337 13.49 0.66 -3.08
CA TYR A 337 12.17 1.24 -2.83
C TYR A 337 12.31 2.63 -2.20
N PRO A 338 11.41 3.58 -2.50
CA PRO A 338 11.38 4.84 -1.77
C PRO A 338 11.06 4.63 -0.29
N ASP A 339 11.90 5.20 0.58
CA ASP A 339 11.69 5.19 2.02
C ASP A 339 10.77 6.35 2.44
N PHE A 340 9.51 6.03 2.67
CA PHE A 340 8.52 6.94 3.25
C PHE A 340 7.38 6.15 3.90
N THR A 341 6.68 6.81 4.82
CA THR A 341 5.42 6.33 5.39
C THR A 341 4.27 7.05 4.71
N THR A 342 3.23 6.31 4.34
CA THR A 342 2.04 6.90 3.74
C THR A 342 1.25 7.68 4.77
N LYS A 343 0.46 8.64 4.30
CA LYS A 343 -0.40 9.49 5.11
C LYS A 343 -1.86 9.21 4.79
N SER A 344 -2.73 9.60 5.71
CA SER A 344 -4.16 9.61 5.45
C SER A 344 -4.56 10.84 4.64
N LEU A 345 -5.56 10.67 3.78
CA LEU A 345 -6.27 11.76 3.13
C LEU A 345 -7.70 11.78 3.66
N ASP A 346 -8.14 12.96 4.07
CA ASP A 346 -9.54 13.22 4.42
C ASP A 346 -10.29 13.60 3.15
N PHE A 347 -11.09 12.66 2.64
CA PHE A 347 -11.87 12.88 1.42
C PHE A 347 -13.14 12.03 1.38
N GLU A 348 -14.10 12.50 0.60
CA GLU A 348 -15.36 11.82 0.31
C GLU A 348 -15.53 11.63 -1.19
N VAL A 349 -16.28 10.60 -1.56
CA VAL A 349 -16.77 10.39 -2.93
C VAL A 349 -18.29 10.46 -2.86
N LEU A 350 -18.82 11.65 -3.13
CA LEU A 350 -20.24 11.96 -3.05
C LEU A 350 -20.95 11.52 -4.33
N ASN A 351 -22.24 11.15 -4.18
CA ASN A 351 -23.11 10.70 -5.27
C ASN A 351 -22.67 9.41 -5.98
N ALA A 352 -21.71 8.68 -5.41
CA ALA A 352 -21.27 7.40 -5.94
C ALA A 352 -22.39 6.35 -5.87
N LYS A 353 -22.63 5.65 -6.97
CA LYS A 353 -23.44 4.43 -6.99
C LYS A 353 -22.77 3.35 -6.15
N GLY A 354 -23.55 2.38 -5.68
CA GLY A 354 -23.03 1.22 -4.94
C GLY A 354 -22.03 0.37 -5.74
N SER A 355 -22.02 0.47 -7.07
CA SER A 355 -21.03 -0.16 -7.94
C SER A 355 -19.69 0.59 -7.98
N THR A 356 -19.60 1.84 -7.52
CA THR A 356 -18.38 2.64 -7.60
C THR A 356 -17.43 2.31 -6.45
N HIS A 357 -16.30 1.73 -6.79
CA HIS A 357 -15.24 1.35 -5.87
C HIS A 357 -14.08 2.33 -5.92
N LYS A 358 -13.27 2.32 -4.86
CA LYS A 358 -12.17 3.26 -4.66
C LYS A 358 -10.93 2.60 -4.05
N LEU A 359 -9.76 3.08 -4.48
CA LEU A 359 -8.47 2.73 -3.90
C LEU A 359 -7.59 3.99 -3.79
N LEU A 360 -7.16 4.32 -2.58
CA LEU A 360 -6.26 5.45 -2.33
C LEU A 360 -4.82 4.98 -2.21
N LEU A 361 -3.97 5.47 -3.12
CA LEU A 361 -2.54 5.23 -3.13
C LEU A 361 -1.77 6.54 -2.87
N GLN A 362 -0.51 6.44 -2.46
CA GLN A 362 0.38 7.59 -2.32
C GLN A 362 1.78 7.26 -2.83
N LYS A 363 2.40 8.21 -3.53
CA LYS A 363 3.80 8.18 -3.94
C LYS A 363 4.69 8.93 -2.95
N SER A 364 6.00 8.66 -2.98
CA SER A 364 7.00 9.27 -2.09
C SER A 364 7.07 10.80 -2.19
N ASN A 365 6.55 11.38 -3.28
CA ASN A 365 6.42 12.81 -3.50
C ASN A 365 5.28 13.48 -2.74
N GLY A 366 4.49 12.72 -1.98
CA GLY A 366 3.33 13.20 -1.24
C GLY A 366 2.04 13.30 -2.06
N SER A 367 2.08 13.11 -3.39
CA SER A 367 0.88 13.03 -4.22
C SER A 367 0.09 11.77 -3.91
N TYR A 368 -1.21 11.93 -3.77
CA TYR A 368 -2.15 10.84 -3.68
C TYR A 368 -2.64 10.46 -5.07
N PHE A 369 -2.93 9.18 -5.27
CA PHE A 369 -3.53 8.64 -6.48
C PHE A 369 -4.80 7.92 -6.06
N LEU A 370 -5.95 8.54 -6.33
CA LEU A 370 -7.27 7.95 -6.11
C LEU A 370 -7.68 7.22 -7.40
N LEU A 371 -7.79 5.91 -7.33
CA LEU A 371 -8.31 5.08 -8.41
C LEU A 371 -9.80 4.88 -8.14
N LEU A 372 -10.64 5.14 -9.16
CA LEU A 372 -12.08 4.90 -9.14
C LEU A 372 -12.47 4.02 -10.33
N TRP A 373 -13.42 3.12 -10.12
CA TRP A 373 -14.00 2.28 -11.18
C TRP A 373 -15.38 1.79 -10.78
N GLN A 374 -16.18 1.38 -11.76
CA GLN A 374 -17.43 0.67 -11.49
C GLN A 374 -17.22 -0.85 -11.50
N ASN A 375 -17.69 -1.55 -10.48
CA ASN A 375 -17.81 -3.00 -10.45
C ASN A 375 -19.16 -3.42 -11.05
N VAL A 376 -19.16 -3.64 -12.36
CA VAL A 376 -20.35 -3.94 -13.17
C VAL A 376 -20.08 -5.08 -14.12
N ASP A 377 -21.14 -5.72 -14.59
CA ASP A 377 -21.11 -6.61 -15.74
C ASP A 377 -20.97 -5.77 -17.02
N ARG A 378 -20.05 -6.19 -17.89
CA ARG A 378 -19.61 -5.48 -19.10
C ARG A 378 -19.92 -6.24 -20.38
N SER A 379 -20.52 -7.42 -20.30
CA SER A 379 -20.73 -8.27 -21.46
C SER A 379 -22.18 -8.69 -21.59
N ASN A 380 -22.68 -8.71 -22.82
CA ASN A 380 -23.96 -9.34 -23.11
C ASN A 380 -23.81 -10.86 -23.12
N ASP A 381 -24.93 -11.58 -23.16
CA ASP A 381 -24.97 -13.06 -23.21
C ASP A 381 -24.32 -13.65 -24.48
N ASP A 382 -24.08 -12.85 -25.51
CA ASP A 382 -23.31 -13.25 -26.70
C ASP A 382 -21.80 -12.95 -26.59
N GLY A 383 -21.37 -12.23 -25.55
CA GLY A 383 -19.97 -11.83 -25.32
C GLY A 383 -19.57 -10.48 -25.91
N THR A 384 -20.50 -9.78 -26.57
CA THR A 384 -20.30 -8.40 -27.04
C THR A 384 -20.28 -7.42 -25.87
N ASP A 385 -19.74 -6.22 -26.11
CA ASP A 385 -19.65 -5.18 -25.10
C ASP A 385 -21.04 -4.64 -24.73
N LYS A 386 -21.28 -4.52 -23.42
CA LYS A 386 -22.45 -3.82 -22.87
C LYS A 386 -22.14 -2.34 -22.73
N THR A 387 -23.07 -1.48 -23.15
CA THR A 387 -22.95 -0.03 -22.94
C THR A 387 -23.21 0.30 -21.47
N ILE A 388 -22.21 0.82 -20.77
CA ILE A 388 -22.31 1.23 -19.38
C ILE A 388 -22.15 2.75 -19.30
N GLY A 389 -23.13 3.42 -18.69
CA GLY A 389 -23.06 4.85 -18.42
C GLY A 389 -22.01 5.18 -17.35
N ASN A 390 -21.37 6.34 -17.47
CA ASN A 390 -20.48 6.82 -16.42
C ASN A 390 -21.28 7.04 -15.11
N ASP A 391 -20.60 6.84 -13.99
CA ASP A 391 -21.09 7.28 -12.69
C ASP A 391 -20.52 8.66 -12.37
N ALA A 392 -21.38 9.67 -12.31
CA ALA A 392 -20.97 11.05 -12.07
C ALA A 392 -20.84 11.29 -10.57
N VAL A 393 -19.60 11.39 -10.09
CA VAL A 393 -19.29 11.55 -8.67
C VAL A 393 -18.58 12.87 -8.41
N THR A 394 -18.70 13.36 -7.17
CA THR A 394 -17.92 14.49 -6.69
C THR A 394 -16.92 13.99 -5.66
N VAL A 395 -15.63 14.11 -5.96
CA VAL A 395 -14.57 13.83 -4.98
C VAL A 395 -14.29 15.12 -4.21
N LYS A 396 -14.60 15.13 -2.92
CA LYS A 396 -14.37 16.27 -2.02
C LYS A 396 -13.20 15.96 -1.11
N VAL A 397 -12.12 16.73 -1.20
CA VAL A 397 -11.05 16.69 -0.20
C VAL A 397 -11.39 17.69 0.90
N ASN A 398 -11.49 17.22 2.14
CA ASN A 398 -11.76 18.04 3.31
C ASN A 398 -10.46 18.71 3.75
N GLY A 399 -10.11 19.77 3.03
CA GLY A 399 -8.85 20.48 3.17
C GLY A 399 -8.51 21.21 1.88
N ASN A 400 -7.29 21.75 1.80
CA ASN A 400 -6.84 22.38 0.57
C ASN A 400 -6.39 21.30 -0.43
N LEU A 401 -6.97 21.33 -1.62
CA LEU A 401 -6.52 20.58 -2.78
C LEU A 401 -5.78 21.55 -3.71
N ALA A 402 -4.49 21.29 -3.97
CA ALA A 402 -3.64 22.16 -4.78
C ALA A 402 -3.85 21.93 -6.27
N SER A 403 -3.90 20.66 -6.68
CA SER A 403 -4.14 20.25 -8.06
C SER A 403 -4.78 18.87 -8.12
N ALA A 404 -5.48 18.61 -9.21
CA ALA A 404 -6.10 17.33 -9.50
C ALA A 404 -5.92 17.01 -10.99
N THR A 405 -5.08 16.03 -11.29
CA THR A 405 -4.89 15.55 -12.67
C THR A 405 -5.61 14.22 -12.84
N GLN A 406 -6.50 14.11 -13.81
CA GLN A 406 -7.18 12.89 -14.19
C GLN A 406 -6.43 12.18 -15.33
N PHE A 407 -6.33 10.85 -15.23
CA PHE A 407 -5.81 9.96 -16.26
C PHE A 407 -6.92 9.00 -16.67
N ARG A 408 -7.42 9.12 -17.90
CA ARG A 408 -8.45 8.23 -18.47
C ARG A 408 -7.89 7.46 -19.65
N TYR A 409 -8.32 6.22 -19.80
CA TYR A 409 -7.97 5.44 -20.99
C TYR A 409 -8.74 5.94 -22.22
N ASP A 410 -8.02 6.10 -23.34
CA ASP A 410 -8.60 6.24 -24.67
C ASP A 410 -9.03 4.86 -25.25
N ALA A 411 -9.39 4.84 -26.53
CA ALA A 411 -9.83 3.63 -27.22
C ALA A 411 -8.74 2.54 -27.33
N ASP A 412 -7.47 2.93 -27.31
CA ASP A 412 -6.29 2.05 -27.41
C ASP A 412 -5.67 1.72 -26.05
N PHE A 413 -6.36 2.14 -24.97
CA PHE A 413 -5.93 2.00 -23.58
C PHE A 413 -4.61 2.72 -23.26
N ASN A 414 -4.41 3.89 -23.90
CA ASN A 414 -3.42 4.88 -23.47
C ASN A 414 -4.04 5.91 -22.54
N PHE A 415 -3.26 6.43 -21.59
CA PHE A 415 -3.74 7.49 -20.72
C PHE A 415 -3.79 8.83 -21.46
N VAL A 416 -4.94 9.48 -21.37
CA VAL A 416 -5.13 10.90 -21.68
C VAL A 416 -5.21 11.65 -20.35
N GLU A 417 -4.32 12.62 -20.18
CA GLU A 417 -4.22 13.45 -18.99
C GLU A 417 -5.09 14.71 -19.14
N ASN A 418 -5.85 15.04 -18.10
CA ASN A 418 -6.65 16.26 -18.04
C ASN A 418 -6.58 16.86 -16.64
N GLU A 419 -6.28 18.14 -16.52
CA GLU A 419 -6.42 18.86 -15.24
C GLU A 419 -7.90 19.09 -14.94
N LEU A 420 -8.32 18.76 -13.72
CA LEU A 420 -9.68 18.97 -13.24
C LEU A 420 -9.79 20.30 -12.52
N ALA A 421 -10.86 21.03 -12.81
CA ALA A 421 -11.20 22.23 -12.08
C ALA A 421 -11.52 21.89 -10.61
N ILE A 422 -10.91 22.63 -9.68
CA ILE A 422 -11.11 22.47 -8.25
C ILE A 422 -12.01 23.60 -7.75
N ASN A 423 -13.16 23.24 -7.20
CA ASN A 423 -14.10 24.17 -6.61
C ASN A 423 -14.23 23.87 -5.12
N ASN A 424 -13.65 24.73 -4.28
CA ASN A 424 -13.63 24.56 -2.83
C ASN A 424 -13.13 23.14 -2.41
N GLY A 425 -12.04 22.65 -3.00
CA GLY A 425 -11.51 21.31 -2.69
C GLY A 425 -12.31 20.13 -3.29
N ALA A 426 -13.36 20.40 -4.07
CA ALA A 426 -14.13 19.39 -4.80
C ALA A 426 -13.74 19.33 -6.28
N ILE A 427 -13.78 18.14 -6.85
CA ILE A 427 -13.64 17.87 -8.28
C ILE A 427 -14.78 16.94 -8.74
N ASN A 428 -15.24 17.14 -9.97
CA ASN A 428 -16.24 16.27 -10.58
C ASN A 428 -15.54 15.23 -11.45
N VAL A 429 -15.95 13.96 -11.30
CA VAL A 429 -15.36 12.82 -11.99
C VAL A 429 -16.49 11.96 -12.58
N ASN A 430 -16.44 11.73 -13.89
CA ASN A 430 -17.31 10.76 -14.54
C ASN A 430 -16.58 9.40 -14.53
N VAL A 431 -16.87 8.57 -13.53
CA VAL A 431 -16.25 7.25 -13.33
C VAL A 431 -16.75 6.28 -14.40
N PRO A 432 -15.89 5.82 -15.31
CA PRO A 432 -16.28 4.88 -16.36
C PRO A 432 -16.44 3.45 -15.83
N ASP A 433 -16.78 2.53 -16.73
CA ASP A 433 -16.74 1.09 -16.47
C ASP A 433 -15.32 0.51 -16.52
N ASN A 434 -14.28 1.33 -16.45
CA ASN A 434 -12.89 0.94 -16.27
C ASN A 434 -12.21 1.81 -15.21
N VAL A 435 -10.91 1.61 -14.98
CA VAL A 435 -10.17 2.40 -13.99
C VAL A 435 -9.92 3.82 -14.53
N VAL A 436 -10.33 4.83 -13.76
CA VAL A 436 -9.84 6.20 -13.86
C VAL A 436 -8.90 6.48 -12.68
N VAL A 437 -7.75 7.10 -12.96
CA VAL A 437 -6.78 7.47 -11.93
C VAL A 437 -6.83 8.98 -11.74
N ILE A 438 -6.88 9.46 -10.51
CA ILE A 438 -6.83 10.88 -10.19
C ILE A 438 -5.63 11.14 -9.29
N ARG A 439 -4.64 11.88 -9.79
CA ARG A 439 -3.54 12.38 -8.97
C ARG A 439 -3.99 13.63 -8.23
N LEU A 440 -4.13 13.52 -6.91
CA LEU A 440 -4.46 14.60 -6.00
C LEU A 440 -3.19 15.10 -5.31
N THR A 441 -2.89 16.38 -5.48
CA THR A 441 -1.79 17.03 -4.75
C THR A 441 -2.38 17.89 -3.66
N VAL A 442 -2.11 17.54 -2.40
CA VAL A 442 -2.40 18.43 -1.27
C VAL A 442 -1.23 19.38 -1.06
N PRO A 443 -1.46 20.62 -0.61
CA PRO A 443 -0.37 21.49 -0.21
C PRO A 443 0.46 20.84 0.89
N ILE A 444 1.76 21.12 0.90
CA ILE A 444 2.59 20.74 2.04
C ILE A 444 2.03 21.40 3.31
N SER A 445 1.99 20.64 4.42
CA SER A 445 1.36 21.07 5.67
C SER A 445 1.87 22.41 6.17
N GLN A 446 1.04 23.18 6.87
CA GLN A 446 1.50 24.42 7.51
C GLN A 446 2.64 24.14 8.52
N GLY A 447 3.51 25.14 8.74
CA GLY A 447 4.64 25.06 9.65
C GLY A 447 6.01 25.32 9.00
N TYR A 448 7.02 25.49 9.86
CA TYR A 448 8.38 25.82 9.43
C TYR A 448 9.16 24.59 9.00
N ARG A 449 9.96 24.78 7.95
CA ARG A 449 10.85 23.78 7.37
C ARG A 449 12.27 24.30 7.24
N LYS A 450 13.23 23.38 7.27
CA LYS A 450 14.55 23.62 6.67
C LYS A 450 14.53 23.21 5.19
N ILE A 451 15.27 23.94 4.36
CA ILE A 451 15.44 23.70 2.93
C ILE A 451 16.89 23.29 2.71
N GLU A 452 17.17 21.98 2.65
CA GLU A 452 18.52 21.40 2.65
C GLU A 452 18.93 20.93 1.25
N ASN A 453 20.14 21.25 0.81
CA ASN A 453 20.62 20.92 -0.52
C ASN A 453 21.18 19.49 -0.63
N LYS A 454 20.91 18.80 -1.75
CA LYS A 454 21.40 17.42 -1.97
C LYS A 454 22.92 17.33 -2.07
N SER A 455 23.60 18.31 -2.71
CA SER A 455 25.03 18.21 -3.02
C SER A 455 25.93 18.52 -1.84
N ASN A 456 25.63 19.56 -1.06
CA ASN A 456 26.52 20.06 -0.01
C ASN A 456 25.91 20.03 1.40
N LYS A 457 24.67 19.54 1.56
CA LYS A 457 23.93 19.43 2.84
C LYS A 457 23.70 20.75 3.58
N LYS A 458 24.02 21.90 2.97
CA LYS A 458 23.72 23.22 3.53
C LYS A 458 22.26 23.58 3.34
N VAL A 459 21.78 24.50 4.18
CA VAL A 459 20.42 25.00 4.14
C VAL A 459 20.35 26.42 3.58
N ILE A 460 19.21 26.77 3.00
CA ILE A 460 18.90 28.16 2.65
C ILE A 460 18.69 28.99 3.91
N LYS A 461 19.35 30.15 3.98
CA LYS A 461 19.15 31.16 5.03
C LYS A 461 19.04 32.56 4.45
N ILE A 462 18.41 33.47 5.18
CA ILE A 462 18.55 34.90 4.91
C ILE A 462 19.82 35.46 5.56
N ASP A 463 20.28 36.61 5.06
CA ASP A 463 21.12 37.52 5.84
C ASP A 463 20.23 38.33 6.79
N VAL A 464 20.40 38.15 8.10
CA VAL A 464 19.55 38.81 9.11
C VAL A 464 19.74 40.33 9.15
N ASN A 465 20.92 40.80 8.77
CA ASN A 465 21.25 42.22 8.68
C ASN A 465 21.01 42.77 7.27
N GLY A 466 20.63 41.92 6.33
CA GLY A 466 20.36 42.29 4.94
C GLY A 466 19.11 43.17 4.82
N SER A 467 19.16 44.15 3.93
CA SER A 467 18.02 44.99 3.57
C SER A 467 17.05 44.25 2.63
N ASN A 468 15.92 44.89 2.31
CA ASN A 468 15.00 44.39 1.29
C ASN A 468 15.74 44.32 -0.06
N GLY A 469 15.92 43.11 -0.60
CA GLY A 469 16.69 42.86 -1.82
C GLY A 469 18.08 42.28 -1.61
N SER A 470 18.56 42.11 -0.36
CA SER A 470 19.80 41.39 -0.09
C SER A 470 19.75 39.94 -0.57
N ALA A 471 20.91 39.39 -0.93
CA ALA A 471 21.04 38.01 -1.37
C ALA A 471 20.65 37.02 -0.25
N VAL A 472 20.04 35.92 -0.67
CA VAL A 472 19.80 34.74 0.16
C VAL A 472 21.03 33.85 0.07
N LEU A 473 21.41 33.26 1.19
CA LEU A 473 22.68 32.58 1.37
C LEU A 473 22.47 31.10 1.70
N GLN A 474 23.50 30.30 1.52
CA GLN A 474 23.58 28.96 2.10
C GLN A 474 24.42 28.95 3.36
N TYR A 475 24.07 28.09 4.32
CA TYR A 475 24.84 27.92 5.55
C TYR A 475 24.61 26.53 6.16
N ASP A 476 25.47 26.09 7.06
CA ASP A 476 25.22 24.88 7.85
C ASP A 476 23.95 25.01 8.68
N TRP A 477 23.22 23.91 8.88
CA TRP A 477 22.05 23.96 9.75
C TRP A 477 22.45 24.24 11.21
N LYS A 478 21.95 25.36 11.75
CA LYS A 478 22.13 25.79 13.15
C LYS A 478 20.82 25.90 13.91
N GLY A 479 19.68 25.73 13.24
CA GLY A 479 18.36 25.84 13.87
C GLY A 479 17.91 27.27 14.14
N TRP A 480 18.59 28.27 13.58
CA TRP A 480 18.22 29.67 13.69
C TRP A 480 16.96 30.00 12.92
N ASP A 481 16.22 31.02 13.37
CA ASP A 481 14.99 31.46 12.71
C ASP A 481 15.25 32.01 11.30
N SER A 482 16.46 32.49 11.02
CA SER A 482 16.92 32.86 9.67
C SER A 482 16.99 31.68 8.68
N GLN A 483 16.92 30.44 9.16
CA GLN A 483 16.97 29.20 8.37
C GLN A 483 15.60 28.49 8.29
N LYS A 484 14.57 29.07 8.92
CA LYS A 484 13.24 28.46 9.03
C LYS A 484 12.30 29.11 8.04
N TRP A 485 11.68 28.29 7.20
CA TRP A 485 10.86 28.74 6.09
C TRP A 485 9.43 28.19 6.17
N ALA A 486 8.45 29.08 6.15
CA ALA A 486 7.05 28.75 5.98
C ALA A 486 6.71 28.70 4.48
N PHE A 487 6.08 27.61 4.06
CA PHE A 487 5.58 27.46 2.69
C PHE A 487 4.08 27.71 2.71
N ILE A 488 3.68 28.90 2.27
CA ILE A 488 2.29 29.32 2.32
C ILE A 488 1.71 29.16 0.91
N HIS A 489 0.76 28.25 0.79
CA HIS A 489 0.08 27.95 -0.47
C HIS A 489 -0.78 29.14 -0.93
N LEU A 490 -0.73 29.45 -2.22
CA LEU A 490 -1.39 30.62 -2.82
C LEU A 490 -2.58 30.23 -3.72
N GLY A 491 -2.98 28.95 -3.74
CA GLY A 491 -3.87 28.39 -4.75
C GLY A 491 -3.10 27.79 -5.94
N GLY A 492 -3.72 26.81 -6.61
CA GLY A 492 -3.10 26.06 -7.71
C GLY A 492 -1.79 25.37 -7.28
N SER A 493 -0.75 25.45 -8.10
CA SER A 493 0.55 24.82 -7.82
C SER A 493 1.59 25.73 -7.12
N TYR A 494 1.22 26.93 -6.66
CA TYR A 494 2.18 27.95 -6.23
C TYR A 494 2.18 28.22 -4.71
N TYR A 495 3.36 28.57 -4.21
CA TYR A 495 3.64 28.94 -2.83
C TYR A 495 4.37 30.28 -2.77
N LYS A 496 4.18 31.03 -1.68
CA LYS A 496 5.21 31.96 -1.19
C LYS A 496 6.06 31.25 -0.14
N ILE A 497 7.37 31.47 -0.18
CA ILE A 497 8.33 30.87 0.76
C ILE A 497 8.83 31.98 1.68
N GLN A 498 8.32 32.01 2.91
CA GLN A 498 8.48 33.12 3.85
C GLN A 498 9.43 32.74 4.99
N ASN A 499 10.39 33.59 5.31
CA ASN A 499 11.34 33.38 6.39
C ASN A 499 10.70 33.70 7.76
N LYS A 500 11.03 32.91 8.79
CA LYS A 500 10.53 33.12 10.14
C LYS A 500 11.07 34.38 10.81
N GLN A 501 12.34 34.71 10.60
CA GLN A 501 13.03 35.78 11.33
C GLN A 501 12.43 37.16 11.05
N ASN A 502 12.13 37.46 9.78
CA ASN A 502 11.81 38.82 9.34
C ASN A 502 10.58 38.90 8.42
N ASN A 503 9.84 37.81 8.25
CA ASN A 503 8.64 37.73 7.42
C ASN A 503 8.83 38.06 5.93
N ARG A 504 10.07 38.21 5.44
CA ARG A 504 10.37 38.39 4.01
C ARG A 504 10.28 37.07 3.26
N VAL A 505 10.03 37.15 1.95
CA VAL A 505 9.89 36.00 1.06
C VAL A 505 11.10 35.83 0.15
N LEU A 506 11.30 34.62 -0.36
CA LEU A 506 12.22 34.37 -1.47
C LEU A 506 11.69 35.03 -2.75
N GLN A 507 12.56 35.76 -3.43
CA GLN A 507 12.27 36.39 -4.71
C GLN A 507 13.37 36.06 -5.72
N ALA A 508 12.96 35.54 -6.89
CA ALA A 508 13.82 35.39 -8.05
C ALA A 508 14.16 36.75 -8.69
N ASN A 509 15.23 36.78 -9.46
CA ASN A 509 15.41 37.87 -10.40
C ASN A 509 14.43 37.68 -11.57
N ASP A 510 13.73 38.71 -11.98
CA ASP A 510 12.73 38.64 -13.05
C ASP A 510 13.35 38.42 -14.43
N SER A 511 14.65 38.70 -14.61
CA SER A 511 15.38 38.35 -15.82
C SER A 511 15.50 36.83 -16.00
N ASN A 512 15.67 36.41 -17.26
CA ASN A 512 15.91 35.01 -17.62
C ASN A 512 17.42 34.64 -17.59
N VAL A 513 18.22 35.31 -16.77
CA VAL A 513 19.68 35.09 -16.67
C VAL A 513 20.02 34.04 -15.61
N ASP A 514 20.88 33.09 -15.97
CA ASP A 514 21.42 32.07 -15.07
C ASP A 514 22.50 32.66 -14.15
N GLY A 515 22.46 32.32 -12.87
CA GLY A 515 23.40 32.81 -11.86
C GLY A 515 22.95 34.07 -11.13
N ALA A 516 21.85 34.71 -11.55
CA ALA A 516 21.31 35.85 -10.82
C ALA A 516 20.90 35.45 -9.38
N PRO A 517 21.11 36.32 -8.37
CA PRO A 517 20.88 35.97 -6.98
C PRO A 517 19.38 35.80 -6.67
N ILE A 518 19.06 34.84 -5.82
CA ILE A 518 17.78 34.84 -5.10
C ILE A 518 17.89 35.85 -3.96
N THR A 519 16.87 36.68 -3.79
CA THR A 519 16.88 37.76 -2.79
C THR A 519 15.77 37.60 -1.77
N GLN A 520 15.95 38.20 -0.60
CA GLN A 520 14.91 38.31 0.43
C GLN A 520 14.12 39.60 0.22
N ARG A 521 12.80 39.52 0.02
CA ARG A 521 11.98 40.71 -0.21
C ARG A 521 10.67 40.75 0.57
N THR A 522 10.14 41.96 0.79
CA THR A 522 8.77 42.13 1.29
C THR A 522 7.78 41.56 0.29
N TRP A 523 6.78 40.81 0.77
CA TRP A 523 5.73 40.23 -0.07
C TRP A 523 4.88 41.31 -0.73
N ASN A 524 4.72 41.25 -2.06
CA ASN A 524 3.86 42.14 -2.84
C ASN A 524 3.07 41.40 -3.94
N ASN A 525 2.96 40.07 -3.82
CA ASN A 525 2.22 39.21 -4.75
C ASN A 525 2.76 39.19 -6.20
N TRP A 526 4.00 39.62 -6.40
CA TRP A 526 4.64 39.63 -7.73
C TRP A 526 5.06 38.21 -8.18
N ASN A 527 5.06 37.94 -9.49
CA ASN A 527 5.33 36.59 -10.02
C ASN A 527 6.72 36.02 -9.63
N PRO A 528 7.80 36.81 -9.58
CA PRO A 528 9.10 36.36 -9.08
C PRO A 528 9.11 35.92 -7.61
N GLN A 529 8.05 36.19 -6.83
CA GLN A 529 7.89 35.74 -5.44
C GLN A 529 7.09 34.43 -5.30
N LYS A 530 6.63 33.85 -6.42
CA LYS A 530 5.76 32.67 -6.45
C LYS A 530 6.56 31.46 -6.95
N TRP A 531 6.50 30.37 -6.18
CA TRP A 531 7.33 29.19 -6.38
C TRP A 531 6.49 27.93 -6.52
N LYS A 532 6.85 27.07 -7.47
CA LYS A 532 6.29 25.73 -7.64
C LYS A 532 7.26 24.71 -7.05
N LEU A 533 6.74 23.77 -6.28
CA LEU A 533 7.52 22.64 -5.74
C LEU A 533 7.32 21.45 -6.66
N ILE A 534 8.39 21.01 -7.31
CA ILE A 534 8.34 19.90 -8.27
C ILE A 534 9.22 18.79 -7.71
N PHE A 535 8.61 17.66 -7.36
CA PHE A 535 9.34 16.50 -6.86
C PHE A 535 10.21 15.88 -7.95
N VAL A 536 11.43 15.47 -7.59
CA VAL A 536 12.43 14.94 -8.53
C VAL A 536 13.00 13.59 -8.10
N GLY A 537 12.34 12.89 -7.16
CA GLY A 537 12.76 11.59 -6.64
C GLY A 537 13.45 11.66 -5.27
N ASP A 538 13.49 10.53 -4.57
CA ASP A 538 14.23 10.30 -3.31
C ASP A 538 13.96 11.32 -2.18
N GLY A 539 12.77 11.90 -2.11
CA GLY A 539 12.45 12.92 -1.10
C GLY A 539 12.94 14.33 -1.44
N TYR A 540 13.44 14.57 -2.66
CA TYR A 540 13.93 15.88 -3.10
C TYR A 540 12.96 16.58 -4.06
N TYR A 541 13.04 17.91 -4.05
CA TYR A 541 12.27 18.81 -4.90
C TYR A 541 13.21 19.76 -5.65
N ARG A 542 12.86 20.14 -6.88
CA ARG A 542 13.30 21.41 -7.45
C ARG A 542 12.27 22.48 -7.11
N ILE A 543 12.74 23.70 -6.84
CA ILE A 543 11.91 24.85 -6.48
C ILE A 543 11.96 25.83 -7.65
N GLU A 544 10.89 25.87 -8.43
CA GLU A 544 10.82 26.56 -9.72
C GLU A 544 10.04 27.87 -9.62
N ASN A 545 10.54 28.94 -10.23
CA ASN A 545 9.91 30.25 -10.16
C ASN A 545 8.80 30.43 -11.20
N LYS A 546 7.69 31.09 -10.82
CA LYS A 546 6.57 31.36 -11.72
C LYS A 546 6.91 32.31 -12.87
N ALA A 547 7.76 33.31 -12.65
CA ALA A 547 8.00 34.36 -13.64
C ALA A 547 8.90 33.92 -14.79
N ASN A 548 9.92 33.11 -14.51
CA ASN A 548 10.97 32.78 -15.48
C ASN A 548 11.23 31.26 -15.64
N GLY A 549 10.54 30.40 -14.90
CA GLY A 549 10.71 28.94 -14.98
C GLY A 549 12.06 28.41 -14.48
N LYS A 550 12.92 29.26 -13.90
CA LYS A 550 14.22 28.85 -13.35
C LYS A 550 14.08 28.26 -11.94
N CYS A 551 15.07 27.45 -11.56
CA CYS A 551 15.12 26.78 -10.28
C CYS A 551 16.09 27.47 -9.30
N ILE A 552 15.80 27.35 -8.00
CA ILE A 552 16.75 27.70 -6.94
C ILE A 552 17.94 26.74 -6.99
N GLN A 553 19.15 27.29 -6.99
CA GLN A 553 20.42 26.57 -7.03
C GLN A 553 21.34 26.99 -5.88
N ALA A 554 21.91 26.00 -5.19
CA ALA A 554 22.97 26.19 -4.21
C ALA A 554 24.29 26.58 -4.89
N ASN A 555 25.12 27.32 -4.16
CA ASN A 555 26.48 27.59 -4.60
C ASN A 555 27.31 26.29 -4.58
N LEU A 556 27.95 26.00 -5.72
CA LEU A 556 28.70 24.77 -5.95
C LEU A 556 29.93 24.63 -5.05
N SER A 557 30.54 25.74 -4.64
CA SER A 557 31.71 25.70 -3.75
C SER A 557 31.38 25.15 -2.37
N GLY A 558 30.09 25.13 -1.99
CA GLY A 558 29.69 24.65 -0.67
C GLY A 558 30.21 25.55 0.45
N GLY A 559 30.58 26.81 0.19
CA GLY A 559 30.98 27.76 1.25
C GLY A 559 29.80 28.23 2.10
N ASN A 560 30.05 28.49 3.39
CA ASN A 560 29.11 29.19 4.24
C ASN A 560 28.97 30.65 3.79
N ASN A 561 27.75 31.19 3.84
CA ASN A 561 27.39 32.52 3.35
C ASN A 561 27.58 32.71 1.83
N ALA A 562 27.73 31.64 1.06
CA ALA A 562 27.73 31.73 -0.39
C ALA A 562 26.31 31.98 -0.92
N THR A 563 26.19 32.77 -1.97
CA THR A 563 24.90 33.20 -2.55
C THR A 563 24.14 32.04 -3.20
N ILE A 564 22.84 31.97 -2.91
CA ILE A 564 21.87 31.15 -3.63
C ILE A 564 21.45 31.88 -4.91
N ALA A 565 21.44 31.18 -6.04
CA ALA A 565 21.14 31.76 -7.34
C ALA A 565 19.95 31.07 -8.02
N GLN A 566 19.39 31.70 -9.06
CA GLN A 566 18.50 31.05 -10.01
C GLN A 566 19.29 30.45 -11.17
N ARG A 567 18.86 29.30 -11.70
CA ARG A 567 19.41 28.73 -12.93
C ARG A 567 18.37 27.84 -13.64
N SER A 568 18.51 27.70 -14.95
CA SER A 568 17.82 26.70 -15.77
C SER A 568 17.97 25.30 -15.16
N TRP A 569 16.94 24.47 -15.25
CA TRP A 569 16.97 23.12 -14.67
C TRP A 569 17.93 22.20 -15.46
N ASN A 570 18.97 21.71 -14.78
CA ASN A 570 19.99 20.82 -15.34
C ASN A 570 20.04 19.46 -14.63
N ASN A 571 19.08 19.17 -13.75
CA ASN A 571 19.04 17.96 -12.93
C ASN A 571 20.27 17.74 -12.01
N TRP A 572 21.01 18.82 -11.71
CA TRP A 572 22.17 18.76 -10.82
C TRP A 572 21.77 18.66 -9.36
N ASN A 573 22.60 18.01 -8.54
CA ASN A 573 22.35 17.87 -7.10
C ASN A 573 22.29 19.23 -6.37
N SER A 574 22.94 20.27 -6.89
CA SER A 574 22.86 21.64 -6.38
C SER A 574 21.47 22.29 -6.56
N GLN A 575 20.60 21.72 -7.39
CA GLN A 575 19.24 22.18 -7.65
C GLN A 575 18.16 21.31 -6.97
N LYS A 576 18.58 20.33 -6.17
CA LYS A 576 17.70 19.36 -5.51
C LYS A 576 17.66 19.65 -4.01
N TRP A 577 16.47 19.90 -3.48
CA TRP A 577 16.25 20.38 -2.12
C TRP A 577 15.36 19.41 -1.33
N LYS A 578 15.82 19.01 -0.15
CA LYS A 578 15.02 18.25 0.83
C LYS A 578 14.31 19.24 1.76
N LEU A 579 12.99 19.09 1.87
CA LEU A 579 12.15 19.94 2.70
C LEU A 579 11.79 19.18 3.98
N THR A 580 12.42 19.51 5.10
CA THR A 580 12.22 18.78 6.37
C THR A 580 11.38 19.62 7.32
N SER A 581 10.27 19.05 7.83
CA SER A 581 9.39 19.72 8.80
C SER A 581 10.03 19.75 10.18
N LEU A 582 10.02 20.92 10.82
CA LEU A 582 10.66 21.10 12.13
C LEU A 582 9.75 20.69 13.30
N SER A 583 8.44 20.51 13.06
CA SER A 583 7.52 19.91 14.03
C SER A 583 7.75 18.40 14.20
N SER A 584 8.18 17.69 13.15
CA SER A 584 8.48 16.26 13.20
C SER A 584 9.89 15.95 13.68
N ASP A 585 10.88 16.82 13.40
CA ASP A 585 12.26 16.62 13.87
C ASP A 585 12.37 16.78 15.41
N ASN A 586 11.60 17.68 16.02
CA ASN A 586 11.58 17.82 17.48
C ASN A 586 10.91 16.61 18.16
N ALA A 587 9.81 16.09 17.58
CA ALA A 587 9.17 14.86 18.06
C ALA A 587 10.09 13.63 17.88
N ARG A 588 10.79 13.54 16.74
CA ARG A 588 11.78 12.49 16.47
C ARG A 588 12.98 12.56 17.40
N LYS A 589 13.54 13.75 17.65
CA LYS A 589 14.65 13.94 18.61
C LYS A 589 14.22 13.67 20.05
N SER A 590 13.00 14.04 20.42
CA SER A 590 12.44 13.69 21.73
C SER A 590 12.24 12.18 21.87
N ALA A 591 11.83 11.49 20.80
CA ALA A 591 11.73 10.04 20.77
C ALA A 591 13.10 9.35 20.76
N GLU A 592 14.08 9.81 19.98
CA GLU A 592 15.47 9.30 19.97
C GLU A 592 16.17 9.56 21.31
N GLN A 593 15.88 10.67 21.99
CA GLN A 593 16.38 10.96 23.33
C GLN A 593 15.68 10.12 24.41
N ALA A 594 14.39 9.81 24.24
CA ALA A 594 13.65 8.86 25.09
C ALA A 594 14.09 7.40 24.85
N LEU A 595 14.54 7.05 23.64
CA LEU A 595 15.12 5.74 23.32
C LEU A 595 16.56 5.59 23.84
N ASN A 596 17.31 6.68 23.97
CA ASN A 596 18.70 6.66 24.42
C ASN A 596 18.88 6.85 25.95
N THR A 597 17.79 6.98 26.73
CA THR A 597 17.87 7.20 28.19
C THR A 597 17.61 5.97 29.06
N THR A 598 17.42 4.79 28.48
CA THR A 598 17.36 3.54 29.27
C THR A 598 17.86 2.35 28.47
N VAL A 599 19.16 2.04 28.55
CA VAL A 599 19.66 0.67 28.38
C VAL A 599 20.90 0.49 29.25
N GLU A 600 20.74 -0.04 30.46
CA GLU A 600 21.65 -1.07 30.92
C GLU A 600 21.01 -2.43 30.59
N PRO A 601 21.79 -3.43 30.12
CA PRO A 601 21.24 -4.68 29.66
C PRO A 601 21.02 -5.65 30.83
N LEU A 602 19.81 -6.19 30.94
CA LEU A 602 19.59 -7.45 31.65
C LEU A 602 19.12 -8.50 30.66
N GLU A 603 19.91 -9.56 30.60
CA GLU A 603 19.67 -10.80 29.88
C GLU A 603 18.46 -11.56 30.46
N ASN A 604 17.70 -12.20 29.57
CA ASN A 604 16.81 -13.36 29.74
C ASN A 604 15.59 -13.31 30.68
N GLU A 605 14.53 -13.94 30.16
CA GLU A 605 13.26 -14.39 30.79
C GLU A 605 12.09 -13.40 30.93
N ALA A 606 11.11 -13.50 30.02
CA ALA A 606 9.75 -13.99 30.31
C ALA A 606 8.79 -13.67 29.14
N LEU A 607 7.95 -14.64 28.78
CA LEU A 607 6.79 -14.48 27.91
C LEU A 607 5.96 -13.27 28.37
N ASP A 608 5.56 -12.41 27.41
CA ASP A 608 4.84 -11.15 27.63
C ASP A 608 3.69 -11.33 28.65
N LYS A 609 3.86 -10.84 29.89
CA LYS A 609 2.93 -11.02 31.03
C LYS A 609 1.52 -10.45 30.79
N TRP A 610 1.28 -9.83 29.64
CA TRP A 610 -0.05 -9.40 29.26
C TRP A 610 -0.30 -9.44 27.75
N GLN A 611 -1.51 -9.81 27.35
CA GLN A 611 -1.92 -9.93 25.94
C GLN A 611 -3.36 -9.47 25.75
N ILE A 612 -3.69 -9.10 24.51
CA ILE A 612 -5.06 -8.77 24.10
C ILE A 612 -5.49 -9.60 22.90
N TYR A 613 -6.75 -10.04 22.86
CA TYR A 613 -7.29 -10.84 21.77
C TYR A 613 -8.83 -10.82 21.74
N PRO A 614 -9.48 -11.06 20.60
CA PRO A 614 -8.89 -10.98 19.27
C PRO A 614 -8.52 -9.52 18.95
N ASN A 615 -7.49 -9.33 18.14
CA ASN A 615 -7.13 -8.02 17.59
C ASN A 615 -6.86 -8.20 16.09
N PRO A 616 -7.80 -7.87 15.20
CA PRO A 616 -8.96 -7.00 15.47
C PRO A 616 -10.09 -7.62 16.32
N ALA A 617 -10.74 -6.79 17.14
CA ALA A 617 -11.91 -7.12 17.94
C ALA A 617 -13.22 -6.73 17.22
N SER A 618 -14.27 -7.52 17.42
CA SER A 618 -15.61 -7.26 16.86
C SER A 618 -16.60 -6.92 17.97
N ALA A 619 -17.00 -7.92 18.76
CA ALA A 619 -17.94 -7.78 19.87
C ALA A 619 -17.25 -7.52 21.23
N SER A 620 -16.09 -8.15 21.44
CA SER A 620 -15.34 -8.09 22.70
C SER A 620 -13.83 -8.10 22.44
N LEU A 621 -13.09 -7.48 23.36
CA LEU A 621 -11.63 -7.58 23.48
C LEU A 621 -11.30 -8.19 24.84
N TRP A 622 -10.64 -9.33 24.83
CA TRP A 622 -10.13 -10.03 26.01
C TRP A 622 -8.72 -9.54 26.35
N ILE A 623 -8.45 -9.41 27.65
CA ILE A 623 -7.16 -9.03 28.21
C ILE A 623 -6.71 -10.14 29.14
N ASN A 624 -5.62 -10.82 28.77
CA ASN A 624 -4.92 -11.72 29.70
C ASN A 624 -3.82 -10.93 30.39
N TYR A 625 -3.79 -10.96 31.72
CA TYR A 625 -2.81 -10.26 32.54
C TYR A 625 -2.34 -11.17 33.68
N SER A 626 -1.04 -11.51 33.68
CA SER A 626 -0.41 -12.26 34.75
C SER A 626 0.09 -11.29 35.82
N SER A 627 -0.37 -11.46 37.06
CA SER A 627 0.08 -10.66 38.21
C SER A 627 0.73 -11.52 39.27
N ASP A 628 1.75 -10.98 39.93
CA ASP A 628 2.42 -11.64 41.05
C ASP A 628 1.80 -11.28 42.40
N MET A 629 0.71 -10.48 42.42
CA MET A 629 0.05 -9.99 43.64
C MET A 629 -1.46 -9.83 43.48
N GLU A 630 -2.18 -9.76 44.60
CA GLU A 630 -3.58 -9.34 44.60
C GLU A 630 -3.71 -7.80 44.65
N GLY A 631 -4.79 -7.26 44.08
CA GLY A 631 -5.04 -5.83 44.07
C GLY A 631 -6.25 -5.41 43.23
N VAL A 632 -6.16 -4.23 42.64
CA VAL A 632 -7.16 -3.71 41.69
C VAL A 632 -6.47 -3.42 40.36
N ILE A 633 -7.13 -3.84 39.28
CA ILE A 633 -6.76 -3.49 37.91
C ILE A 633 -7.75 -2.47 37.37
N LYS A 634 -7.26 -1.44 36.67
CA LYS A 634 -8.10 -0.49 35.93
C LYS A 634 -7.83 -0.66 34.45
N ILE A 635 -8.87 -0.92 33.67
CA ILE A 635 -8.80 -1.08 32.23
C ILE A 635 -9.51 0.12 31.61
N ARG A 636 -8.81 0.83 30.73
CA ARG A 636 -9.30 2.03 30.06
C ARG A 636 -9.16 1.85 28.56
N VAL A 637 -10.26 1.95 27.83
CA VAL A 637 -10.23 2.08 26.37
C VAL A 637 -10.31 3.54 26.03
N SER A 638 -9.33 4.04 25.27
CA SER A 638 -9.34 5.39 24.72
C SER A 638 -9.19 5.37 23.21
N ASP A 639 -9.69 6.42 22.56
CA ASP A 639 -9.35 6.65 21.16
C ASP A 639 -7.88 7.13 21.03
N LEU A 640 -7.38 7.25 19.80
CA LEU A 640 -5.99 7.68 19.56
C LEU A 640 -5.70 9.14 19.95
N SER A 641 -6.73 9.93 20.30
CA SER A 641 -6.56 11.27 20.86
C SER A 641 -6.38 11.27 22.38
N GLY A 642 -6.52 10.09 23.02
CA GLY A 642 -6.46 9.92 24.46
C GLY A 642 -7.80 10.15 25.16
N LYS A 643 -8.92 10.23 24.42
CA LYS A 643 -10.25 10.38 25.01
C LYS A 643 -10.84 9.01 25.35
N ASP A 644 -11.24 8.86 26.61
CA ASP A 644 -11.78 7.63 27.16
C ASP A 644 -13.16 7.29 26.57
N GLN A 645 -13.30 6.04 26.13
CA GLN A 645 -14.51 5.46 25.55
C GLN A 645 -15.19 4.52 26.54
N SER A 646 -14.40 3.77 27.30
CA SER A 646 -14.87 2.94 28.39
C SER A 646 -13.79 2.80 29.45
N GLN A 647 -14.22 2.57 30.69
CA GLN A 647 -13.34 2.28 31.81
C GLN A 647 -13.98 1.21 32.69
N ILE A 648 -13.20 0.21 33.07
CA ILE A 648 -13.57 -0.89 33.96
C ILE A 648 -12.55 -0.91 35.10
N SER A 649 -12.98 -1.29 36.30
CA SER A 649 -12.09 -1.58 37.42
C SER A 649 -12.54 -2.87 38.05
N ASP A 650 -11.59 -3.80 38.28
CA ASP A 650 -11.90 -5.14 38.76
C ASP A 650 -10.83 -5.64 39.73
N LYS A 651 -11.13 -6.74 40.43
CA LYS A 651 -10.18 -7.41 41.32
C LYS A 651 -9.07 -8.05 40.50
N LEU A 652 -7.84 -7.82 40.93
CA LEU A 652 -6.65 -8.51 40.44
C LEU A 652 -6.29 -9.60 41.45
N VAL A 653 -6.11 -10.83 40.99
CA VAL A 653 -5.60 -11.95 41.80
C VAL A 653 -4.19 -12.33 41.39
N GLN A 654 -3.45 -12.97 42.30
CA GLN A 654 -2.15 -13.54 41.97
C GLN A 654 -2.32 -14.69 40.96
N GLY A 655 -1.54 -14.68 39.88
CA GLY A 655 -1.63 -15.60 38.75
C GLY A 655 -2.21 -14.97 37.48
N MET A 656 -2.74 -15.81 36.59
CA MET A 656 -3.37 -15.37 35.34
C MET A 656 -4.77 -14.81 35.59
N ASN A 657 -5.03 -13.61 35.09
CA ASN A 657 -6.32 -12.95 35.12
C ASN A 657 -6.80 -12.75 33.68
N GLU A 658 -8.12 -12.86 33.45
CA GLU A 658 -8.76 -12.62 32.17
C GLU A 658 -9.88 -11.59 32.35
N PHE A 659 -9.91 -10.56 31.50
CA PHE A 659 -10.91 -9.50 31.55
C PHE A 659 -11.53 -9.27 30.18
N GLU A 660 -12.85 -9.11 30.13
CA GLU A 660 -13.58 -8.80 28.90
C GLU A 660 -13.88 -7.29 28.81
N VAL A 661 -13.56 -6.70 27.66
CA VAL A 661 -13.99 -5.36 27.30
C VAL A 661 -15.03 -5.45 26.19
N ASN A 662 -16.25 -5.02 26.46
CA ASN A 662 -17.29 -4.94 25.44
C ASN A 662 -16.95 -3.84 24.42
N THR A 663 -16.83 -4.22 23.15
CA THR A 663 -16.49 -3.32 22.05
C THR A 663 -17.67 -3.01 21.14
N ASN A 664 -18.89 -3.47 21.46
CA ASN A 664 -20.08 -3.27 20.63
C ASN A 664 -20.48 -1.80 20.45
N THR A 665 -20.09 -0.92 21.37
CA THR A 665 -20.32 0.52 21.29
C THR A 665 -19.22 1.26 20.52
N LEU A 666 -18.06 0.64 20.30
CA LEU A 666 -16.94 1.25 19.59
C LEU A 666 -17.15 1.17 18.07
N THR A 667 -16.89 2.26 17.36
CA THR A 667 -16.93 2.30 15.89
C THR A 667 -15.71 1.59 15.29
N ILE A 668 -15.79 1.15 14.02
CA ILE A 668 -14.63 0.60 13.30
C ILE A 668 -13.47 1.62 13.35
N GLY A 669 -12.31 1.20 13.83
CA GLY A 669 -11.22 2.12 14.11
C GLY A 669 -10.11 1.54 14.97
N SER A 670 -9.10 2.34 15.27
CA SER A 670 -8.02 1.97 16.19
C SER A 670 -8.24 2.62 17.56
N TYR A 671 -8.01 1.85 18.62
CA TYR A 671 -8.14 2.28 20.01
C TYR A 671 -6.89 1.87 20.79
N LEU A 672 -6.70 2.51 21.93
CA LEU A 672 -5.73 2.11 22.94
C LEU A 672 -6.50 1.43 24.08
N VAL A 673 -5.99 0.30 24.55
CA VAL A 673 -6.39 -0.27 25.82
C VAL A 673 -5.23 -0.10 26.79
N THR A 674 -5.50 0.55 27.92
CA THR A 674 -4.54 0.82 28.98
C THR A 674 -4.96 0.05 30.23
N VAL A 675 -4.03 -0.71 30.77
CA VAL A 675 -4.14 -1.49 32.00
C VAL A 675 -3.29 -0.80 33.07
N GLU A 676 -3.90 -0.33 34.15
CA GLU A 676 -3.23 0.27 35.30
C GLU A 676 -3.39 -0.65 36.52
N THR A 677 -2.27 -1.09 37.11
CA THR A 677 -2.22 -1.84 38.37
C THR A 677 -1.24 -1.16 39.33
N SER A 678 -1.12 -1.67 40.56
CA SER A 678 -0.04 -1.28 41.48
C SER A 678 1.36 -1.64 40.96
N GLN A 679 1.46 -2.57 39.98
CA GLN A 679 2.73 -3.01 39.39
C GLN A 679 3.16 -2.16 38.18
N GLY A 680 2.26 -1.32 37.62
CA GLY A 680 2.59 -0.44 36.52
C GLY A 680 1.41 -0.10 35.60
N VAL A 681 1.71 0.68 34.56
CA VAL A 681 0.75 1.05 33.51
C VAL A 681 1.23 0.51 32.17
N HIS A 682 0.37 -0.24 31.48
CA HIS A 682 0.66 -0.86 30.20
C HIS A 682 -0.39 -0.47 29.16
N THR A 683 0.02 -0.20 27.92
CA THR A 683 -0.91 0.19 26.85
C THR A 683 -0.64 -0.63 25.59
N LYS A 684 -1.68 -1.22 24.98
CA LYS A 684 -1.62 -1.82 23.63
C LYS A 684 -2.65 -1.17 22.73
N LYS A 685 -2.35 -1.16 21.43
CA LYS A 685 -3.27 -0.74 20.38
C LYS A 685 -4.11 -1.93 19.92
N PHE A 686 -5.41 -1.73 19.75
CA PHE A 686 -6.29 -2.70 19.12
C PHE A 686 -7.20 -2.07 18.06
N ILE A 687 -7.70 -2.90 17.16
CA ILE A 687 -8.51 -2.50 16.01
C ILE A 687 -9.92 -3.05 16.21
N ILE A 688 -10.95 -2.24 15.98
CA ILE A 688 -12.32 -2.71 15.81
C ILE A 688 -12.57 -2.97 14.33
N SER A 689 -12.97 -4.19 13.97
CA SER A 689 -13.15 -4.62 12.58
C SER A 689 -14.55 -5.08 12.21
N LYS A 690 -15.53 -4.86 13.08
CA LYS A 690 -16.90 -5.42 13.04
C LYS A 690 -17.42 -5.76 11.65
#